data_AF-A0A9P4HIZ8-F1
#
_entry.id   AF-A0A9P4HIZ8-F1
#
_cell.length_a   1.000
_cell.length_b   1.000
_cell.length_c   1.000
_cell.angle_alpha   90.00
_cell.angle_beta   90.00
_cell.angle_gamma   90.00
#
_symmetry.space_group_name_H-M   'P 1'
#
loop_
_entity.id
_entity.type
_entity.pdbx_description
1 polymer ?
#
loop_
_entity_poly.entity_id
_entity_poly.type
_entity_poly.pdbx_seq_one_letter_code
_entity_poly.pdbx_strand_id
1 'polypeptide(L)'
;MIQPGLERIGLLLKNVQFPWKSIHVAGTNGKGSICHHAAALLKRRTVRVGKFTSPHLIDRWDCISINNQVISERQFRSVEDRYIRTSKEENINASPFEILTATAFTIFNEAKVDVGVVEVGMGGLLDATNILNNQAISVISKIARDHEGFLGNTLEEIAKHKAGILRPNVPYIVNPVNEWQVHDVIDEYAKEIGAGPRLHGDTHELRQAIYSTHKWRDFAEPLRPFQRDNAVLAMVAVQQTLKSMGMNFKPESMLAEISTKRANANPGRFQYAEVEPVFGHVDHPGRKVLVDGAHNPDAAVALVEYVDHNQRRTRRTRDRPSQKDLPVTWVLAMTEGKDAKTYLSTVLKSGDNVVTTSFGSVDGMPWVKPMNPKDLATTAKRSVSGITALAMPQAGVMRALCAAKYLAGDQPITLTGSLYLVGDFYRELRDAGGSLSPPKAASGCLPSGKCANSDGLFWNNKNFEADWARFKKMHEQEQDRVNRFLSGLDTHTVEVDDEAESPPQRKRRIQAEIEALDREIEALENEEQQLSPQPGASQKKGSTSPPLSLDSKSDMDFNEIREALEAGQKDKADKYLRIRRQNLAAEMESQATDEDETLDLPMRGSDKDIESNNRRPRIRMHFAAGKGGEDRRAMFRPDFVYKSRSES
;
A
#
# COMPACT_ATOMS: atom_id res chain seq x y z
N MET A 1 -5.57 -14.43 -12.95
CA MET A 1 -6.51 -13.32 -12.67
C MET A 1 -7.28 -13.64 -11.39
N ILE A 2 -7.43 -12.69 -10.45
CA ILE A 2 -8.24 -12.88 -9.23
C ILE A 2 -9.71 -12.71 -9.62
N GLN A 3 -10.55 -13.71 -9.38
CA GLN A 3 -11.99 -13.65 -9.62
C GLN A 3 -12.72 -13.53 -8.27
N PRO A 4 -13.31 -12.36 -7.93
CA PRO A 4 -14.12 -12.23 -6.71
C PRO A 4 -15.31 -13.19 -6.70
N GLY A 5 -15.70 -13.69 -5.52
CA GLY A 5 -16.83 -14.61 -5.36
C GLY A 5 -16.74 -15.40 -4.05
N LEU A 6 -17.88 -15.92 -3.57
CA LEU A 6 -17.94 -16.74 -2.34
C LEU A 6 -18.23 -18.22 -2.65
N GLU A 7 -18.51 -18.56 -3.89
CA GLU A 7 -18.95 -19.88 -4.32
C GLU A 7 -17.86 -20.92 -4.10
N ARG A 8 -16.62 -20.63 -4.54
CA ARG A 8 -15.49 -21.57 -4.43
C ARG A 8 -15.08 -21.82 -2.99
N ILE A 9 -14.97 -20.76 -2.18
CA ILE A 9 -14.69 -20.92 -0.74
C ILE A 9 -15.82 -21.66 -0.02
N GLY A 10 -17.07 -21.41 -0.41
CA GLY A 10 -18.24 -22.16 0.08
C GLY A 10 -18.14 -23.66 -0.25
N LEU A 11 -17.68 -24.01 -1.46
CA LEU A 11 -17.43 -25.41 -1.84
C LEU A 11 -16.28 -26.04 -1.04
N LEU A 12 -15.18 -25.31 -0.82
CA LEU A 12 -14.06 -25.79 0.00
C LEU A 12 -14.46 -26.06 1.45
N LEU A 13 -15.34 -25.21 2.00
CA LEU A 13 -15.74 -25.24 3.41
C LEU A 13 -17.15 -25.83 3.62
N LYS A 14 -17.73 -26.52 2.62
CA LYS A 14 -19.12 -27.02 2.62
C LYS A 14 -19.52 -27.80 3.88
N ASN A 15 -18.57 -28.50 4.50
CA ASN A 15 -18.77 -29.34 5.69
C ASN A 15 -18.02 -28.81 6.93
N VAL A 16 -17.58 -27.56 6.90
CA VAL A 16 -16.82 -26.93 7.99
C VAL A 16 -17.70 -25.91 8.69
N GLN A 17 -17.87 -26.08 10.00
CA GLN A 17 -18.57 -25.11 10.84
C GLN A 17 -17.56 -24.23 11.59
N PHE A 18 -17.93 -23.00 11.89
CA PHE A 18 -17.09 -22.05 12.65
C PHE A 18 -17.74 -21.77 14.01
N PRO A 19 -17.53 -22.62 15.04
CA PRO A 19 -18.20 -22.49 16.34
C PRO A 19 -17.72 -21.27 17.15
N TRP A 20 -16.58 -20.70 16.77
CA TRP A 20 -15.96 -19.54 17.43
C TRP A 20 -16.58 -18.23 16.99
N LYS A 21 -16.53 -17.23 17.86
CA LYS A 21 -16.97 -15.86 17.56
C LYS A 21 -15.92 -15.13 16.74
N SER A 22 -16.31 -14.26 15.81
CA SER A 22 -15.34 -13.48 15.02
C SER A 22 -15.35 -11.97 15.28
N ILE A 23 -14.16 -11.37 15.30
CA ILE A 23 -13.93 -9.95 15.04
C ILE A 23 -13.47 -9.87 13.59
N HIS A 24 -14.29 -9.34 12.70
CA HIS A 24 -13.99 -9.27 11.27
C HIS A 24 -13.64 -7.84 10.88
N VAL A 25 -12.46 -7.63 10.31
CA VAL A 25 -11.86 -6.31 10.11
C VAL A 25 -11.64 -6.04 8.62
N ALA A 26 -12.38 -5.07 8.08
CA ALA A 26 -12.20 -4.53 6.73
C ALA A 26 -11.62 -3.10 6.76
N GLY A 27 -11.25 -2.59 5.59
CA GLY A 27 -10.69 -1.25 5.41
C GLY A 27 -9.55 -1.21 4.40
N THR A 28 -9.01 -0.02 4.17
CA THR A 28 -7.82 0.18 3.34
C THR A 28 -6.58 0.10 4.22
N ASN A 29 -6.48 0.99 5.21
CA ASN A 29 -5.32 1.09 6.10
C ASN A 29 -5.69 0.76 7.56
N GLY A 30 -4.76 0.13 8.29
CA GLY A 30 -4.90 -0.13 9.73
C GLY A 30 -5.47 -1.50 10.12
N LYS A 31 -6.03 -2.28 9.19
CA LYS A 31 -6.61 -3.62 9.42
C LYS A 31 -5.70 -4.54 10.25
N GLY A 32 -4.52 -4.89 9.74
CA GLY A 32 -3.56 -5.72 10.48
C GLY A 32 -3.15 -5.19 11.85
N SER A 33 -3.06 -3.86 12.04
CA SER A 33 -2.78 -3.24 13.34
C SER A 33 -3.94 -3.41 14.32
N ILE A 34 -5.19 -3.24 13.86
CA ILE A 34 -6.40 -3.50 14.65
C ILE A 34 -6.44 -4.98 15.05
N CYS A 35 -6.19 -5.90 14.10
CA CYS A 35 -6.13 -7.33 14.39
C CYS A 35 -5.04 -7.67 15.41
N HIS A 36 -3.87 -7.05 15.30
CA HIS A 36 -2.77 -7.21 16.25
C HIS A 36 -3.18 -6.75 17.66
N HIS A 37 -3.73 -5.54 17.79
CA HIS A 37 -4.19 -5.02 19.08
C HIS A 37 -5.32 -5.86 19.66
N ALA A 38 -6.31 -6.27 18.85
CA ALA A 38 -7.43 -7.08 19.31
C ALA A 38 -6.97 -8.44 19.83
N ALA A 39 -6.09 -9.12 19.09
CA ALA A 39 -5.54 -10.40 19.52
C ALA A 39 -4.64 -10.26 20.76
N ALA A 40 -3.91 -9.14 20.92
CA ALA A 40 -3.14 -8.84 22.12
C ALA A 40 -4.04 -8.63 23.35
N LEU A 41 -5.12 -7.85 23.21
CA LEU A 41 -6.08 -7.56 24.29
C LEU A 41 -6.87 -8.78 24.76
N LEU A 42 -6.96 -9.84 23.94
CA LEU A 42 -7.64 -11.09 24.28
C LEU A 42 -6.72 -12.13 24.96
N LYS A 43 -5.39 -11.99 24.90
CA LYS A 43 -4.41 -13.06 25.17
C LYS A 43 -4.38 -13.62 26.60
N ARG A 44 -4.67 -12.85 27.65
CA ARG A 44 -4.63 -13.33 29.07
C ARG A 44 -5.97 -13.83 29.56
N ARG A 45 -6.97 -13.92 28.70
CA ARG A 45 -8.29 -14.43 29.07
C ARG A 45 -8.28 -15.94 28.98
N THR A 46 -9.24 -16.58 29.62
CA THR A 46 -9.63 -17.99 29.38
C THR A 46 -10.16 -18.22 27.95
N VAL A 47 -9.90 -17.27 27.03
CA VAL A 47 -10.36 -17.21 25.65
C VAL A 47 -9.16 -17.55 24.79
N ARG A 48 -9.24 -18.64 24.05
CA ARG A 48 -8.27 -19.03 23.05
C ARG A 48 -8.52 -18.22 21.78
N VAL A 49 -7.49 -17.55 21.29
CA VAL A 49 -7.61 -16.59 20.19
C VAL A 49 -6.90 -17.12 18.96
N GLY A 50 -7.61 -17.18 17.83
CA GLY A 50 -7.00 -17.29 16.51
C GLY A 50 -6.87 -15.90 15.89
N LYS A 51 -5.74 -15.58 15.26
CA LYS A 51 -5.58 -14.35 14.48
C LYS A 51 -5.16 -14.71 13.06
N PHE A 52 -5.89 -14.20 12.07
CA PHE A 52 -5.61 -14.34 10.64
C PHE A 52 -5.46 -12.95 10.03
N THR A 53 -4.26 -12.65 9.50
CA THR A 53 -3.90 -11.37 8.88
C THR A 53 -3.36 -11.58 7.48
N SER A 54 -3.48 -10.60 6.58
CA SER A 54 -2.94 -10.71 5.22
C SER A 54 -2.46 -9.37 4.66
N PRO A 55 -1.43 -9.34 3.78
CA PRO A 55 -0.59 -10.49 3.42
C PRO A 55 0.25 -11.00 4.61
N HIS A 56 0.90 -12.15 4.43
CA HIS A 56 1.97 -12.57 5.34
C HIS A 56 3.13 -11.57 5.25
N LEU A 57 3.99 -11.50 6.29
CA LEU A 57 5.12 -10.57 6.29
C LEU A 57 6.43 -11.27 5.91
N ILE A 58 6.88 -12.18 6.75
CA ILE A 58 8.17 -12.89 6.66
C ILE A 58 7.97 -14.25 6.01
N ASP A 59 7.10 -15.08 6.58
CA ASP A 59 6.86 -16.44 6.10
C ASP A 59 5.37 -16.66 5.93
N ARG A 60 4.95 -17.47 4.95
CA ARG A 60 3.54 -17.65 4.62
C ARG A 60 2.65 -18.05 5.80
N TRP A 61 3.18 -18.79 6.77
CA TRP A 61 2.45 -19.22 7.97
C TRP A 61 2.35 -18.15 9.07
N ASP A 62 3.09 -17.04 8.99
CA ASP A 62 3.03 -15.95 9.98
C ASP A 62 1.72 -15.15 9.96
N CYS A 63 0.95 -15.34 8.88
CA CYS A 63 -0.39 -14.82 8.72
C CYS A 63 -1.38 -15.43 9.71
N ILE A 64 -1.06 -16.59 10.30
CA ILE A 64 -1.90 -17.31 11.25
C ILE A 64 -1.17 -17.45 12.60
N SER A 65 -1.87 -17.11 13.67
CA SER A 65 -1.36 -17.33 15.03
C SER A 65 -2.45 -17.78 15.98
N ILE A 66 -2.08 -18.62 16.95
CA ILE A 66 -2.92 -19.04 18.07
C ILE A 66 -2.34 -18.42 19.34
N ASN A 67 -3.14 -17.68 20.10
CA ASN A 67 -2.73 -16.95 21.31
C ASN A 67 -1.48 -16.06 21.07
N ASN A 68 -1.43 -15.39 19.91
CA ASN A 68 -0.31 -14.58 19.43
C ASN A 68 1.01 -15.34 19.31
N GLN A 69 0.96 -16.66 19.07
CA GLN A 69 2.09 -17.47 18.65
C GLN A 69 1.83 -17.94 17.22
N VAL A 70 2.74 -17.57 16.31
CA VAL A 70 2.71 -18.02 14.92
C VAL A 70 2.73 -19.54 14.90
N ILE A 71 1.90 -20.14 14.05
CA ILE A 71 1.84 -21.59 13.90
C ILE A 71 3.11 -22.13 13.23
N SER A 72 3.40 -23.42 13.41
CA SER A 72 4.52 -24.05 12.72
C SER A 72 4.25 -24.19 11.22
N GLU A 73 5.30 -24.11 10.40
CA GLU A 73 5.23 -24.40 8.97
C GLU A 73 4.60 -25.77 8.69
N ARG A 74 5.00 -26.82 9.44
CA ARG A 74 4.45 -28.17 9.28
C ARG A 74 2.94 -28.20 9.48
N GLN A 75 2.44 -27.52 10.52
CA GLN A 75 1.00 -27.45 10.77
C GLN A 75 0.29 -26.71 9.63
N PHE A 76 0.83 -25.58 9.18
CA PHE A 76 0.29 -24.80 8.08
C PHE A 76 0.21 -25.63 6.78
N ARG A 77 1.34 -26.17 6.32
CA ARG A 77 1.45 -26.95 5.08
C ARG A 77 0.55 -28.18 5.11
N SER A 78 0.50 -28.89 6.23
CA SER A 78 -0.37 -30.06 6.37
C SER A 78 -1.85 -29.74 6.16
N VAL A 79 -2.33 -28.56 6.55
CA VAL A 79 -3.72 -28.16 6.31
C VAL A 79 -3.89 -27.59 4.91
N GLU A 80 -2.95 -26.75 4.45
CA GLU A 80 -2.95 -26.16 3.13
C GLU A 80 -2.96 -27.22 2.02
N ASP A 81 -2.11 -28.24 2.12
CA ASP A 81 -2.01 -29.33 1.14
C ASP A 81 -3.32 -30.11 0.99
N ARG A 82 -4.09 -30.25 2.09
CA ARG A 82 -5.43 -30.86 2.02
C ARG A 82 -6.35 -30.04 1.14
N TYR A 83 -6.38 -28.72 1.30
CA TYR A 83 -7.24 -27.84 0.51
C TYR A 83 -6.77 -27.67 -0.94
N ILE A 84 -5.46 -27.65 -1.18
CA ILE A 84 -4.91 -27.69 -2.55
C ILE A 84 -5.38 -28.97 -3.25
N ARG A 85 -5.26 -30.12 -2.58
CA ARG A 85 -5.69 -31.41 -3.10
C ARG A 85 -7.20 -31.43 -3.36
N THR A 86 -8.02 -31.03 -2.39
CA THR A 86 -9.48 -30.96 -2.55
C THR A 86 -9.88 -30.03 -3.70
N SER A 87 -9.26 -28.86 -3.81
CA SER A 87 -9.54 -27.93 -4.91
C SER A 87 -9.27 -28.55 -6.28
N LYS A 88 -8.22 -29.38 -6.38
CA LYS A 88 -7.84 -30.06 -7.61
C LYS A 88 -8.74 -31.26 -7.92
N GLU A 89 -8.99 -32.12 -6.94
CA GLU A 89 -9.79 -33.34 -7.11
C GLU A 89 -11.26 -33.01 -7.43
N GLU A 90 -11.80 -31.94 -6.83
CA GLU A 90 -13.19 -31.51 -7.02
C GLU A 90 -13.35 -30.43 -8.10
N ASN A 91 -12.28 -30.09 -8.84
CA ASN A 91 -12.26 -29.07 -9.90
C ASN A 91 -12.85 -27.70 -9.47
N ILE A 92 -12.61 -27.29 -8.22
CA ILE A 92 -13.13 -26.03 -7.66
C ILE A 92 -12.36 -24.82 -8.20
N ASN A 93 -11.09 -25.02 -8.58
CA ASN A 93 -10.17 -23.97 -9.04
C ASN A 93 -10.10 -22.78 -8.05
N ALA A 94 -9.99 -23.09 -6.75
CA ALA A 94 -9.89 -22.09 -5.71
C ALA A 94 -8.60 -21.27 -5.85
N SER A 95 -8.73 -19.97 -5.62
CA SER A 95 -7.61 -19.05 -5.58
C SER A 95 -6.69 -19.31 -4.37
N PRO A 96 -5.42 -18.88 -4.42
CA PRO A 96 -4.52 -19.02 -3.28
C PRO A 96 -5.05 -18.38 -1.99
N PHE A 97 -5.79 -17.27 -2.07
CA PHE A 97 -6.37 -16.62 -0.91
C PHE A 97 -7.57 -17.39 -0.31
N GLU A 98 -8.39 -18.04 -1.15
CA GLU A 98 -9.46 -18.93 -0.68
C GLU A 98 -8.88 -20.15 0.03
N ILE A 99 -7.82 -20.77 -0.53
CA ILE A 99 -7.10 -21.88 0.11
C ILE A 99 -6.49 -21.42 1.44
N LEU A 100 -5.88 -20.24 1.49
CA LEU A 100 -5.30 -19.67 2.71
C LEU A 100 -6.37 -19.43 3.79
N THR A 101 -7.53 -18.90 3.40
CA THR A 101 -8.66 -18.66 4.30
C THR A 101 -9.19 -19.96 4.87
N ALA A 102 -9.41 -20.97 4.02
CA ALA A 102 -9.84 -22.31 4.45
C ALA A 102 -8.81 -22.94 5.40
N THR A 103 -7.52 -22.75 5.12
CA THR A 103 -6.42 -23.20 5.97
C THR A 103 -6.47 -22.56 7.35
N ALA A 104 -6.59 -21.23 7.42
CA ALA A 104 -6.67 -20.49 8.67
C ALA A 104 -7.87 -20.93 9.52
N PHE A 105 -9.06 -21.03 8.93
CA PHE A 105 -10.29 -21.37 9.66
C PHE A 105 -10.29 -22.81 10.15
N THR A 106 -9.72 -23.74 9.39
CA THR A 106 -9.56 -25.13 9.84
C THR A 106 -8.54 -25.24 10.97
N ILE A 107 -7.45 -24.49 10.92
CA ILE A 107 -6.48 -24.44 12.03
C ILE A 107 -7.13 -23.84 13.29
N PHE A 108 -8.00 -22.84 13.15
CA PHE A 108 -8.77 -22.28 14.27
C PHE A 108 -9.70 -23.32 14.90
N ASN A 109 -10.38 -24.11 14.07
CA ASN A 109 -11.24 -25.20 14.54
C ASN A 109 -10.45 -26.30 15.25
N GLU A 110 -9.35 -26.77 14.64
CA GLU A 110 -8.48 -27.80 15.23
C GLU A 110 -7.85 -27.32 16.54
N ALA A 111 -7.46 -26.05 16.59
CA ALA A 111 -6.96 -25.40 17.79
C ALA A 111 -8.07 -25.07 18.79
N LYS A 112 -9.36 -25.30 18.49
CA LYS A 112 -10.51 -24.99 19.36
C LYS A 112 -10.47 -23.55 19.88
N VAL A 113 -10.23 -22.59 19.00
CA VAL A 113 -10.28 -21.17 19.38
C VAL A 113 -11.70 -20.80 19.83
N ASP A 114 -11.81 -19.85 20.73
CA ASP A 114 -13.07 -19.26 21.17
C ASP A 114 -13.40 -18.01 20.33
N VAL A 115 -12.36 -17.25 19.97
CA VAL A 115 -12.47 -16.02 19.16
C VAL A 115 -11.47 -16.03 18.01
N GLY A 116 -11.95 -15.81 16.79
CA GLY A 116 -11.14 -15.54 15.61
C GLY A 116 -11.09 -14.04 15.31
N VAL A 117 -9.90 -13.47 15.25
CA VAL A 117 -9.64 -12.10 14.79
C VAL A 117 -9.19 -12.18 13.34
N VAL A 118 -10.06 -11.77 12.42
CA VAL A 118 -9.92 -12.05 10.98
C VAL A 118 -9.83 -10.74 10.20
N GLU A 119 -8.71 -10.53 9.54
CA GLU A 119 -8.51 -9.47 8.54
C GLU A 119 -9.07 -9.89 7.18
N VAL A 120 -9.80 -8.98 6.54
CA VAL A 120 -10.20 -9.10 5.14
C VAL A 120 -9.00 -8.93 4.22
N GLY A 121 -8.87 -9.79 3.20
CA GLY A 121 -7.81 -9.71 2.20
C GLY A 121 -7.97 -8.51 1.27
N MET A 122 -9.06 -8.47 0.51
CA MET A 122 -9.36 -7.39 -0.42
C MET A 122 -10.85 -7.05 -0.41
N GLY A 123 -11.15 -5.75 -0.30
CA GLY A 123 -12.54 -5.31 -0.31
C GLY A 123 -13.29 -5.73 0.96
N GLY A 124 -14.16 -6.74 0.88
CA GLY A 124 -15.10 -7.14 1.94
C GLY A 124 -16.22 -8.05 1.44
N LEU A 125 -17.15 -7.52 0.65
CA LEU A 125 -18.36 -8.18 0.17
C LEU A 125 -18.10 -9.57 -0.44
N LEU A 126 -17.14 -9.65 -1.36
CA LEU A 126 -16.77 -10.88 -2.07
C LEU A 126 -15.42 -11.46 -1.61
N ASP A 127 -14.93 -11.01 -0.45
CA ASP A 127 -13.70 -11.55 0.12
C ASP A 127 -13.94 -12.94 0.71
N ALA A 128 -13.00 -13.88 0.54
CA ALA A 128 -13.15 -15.25 1.03
C ALA A 128 -13.44 -15.34 2.54
N THR A 129 -12.95 -14.38 3.34
CA THR A 129 -13.22 -14.32 4.78
C THR A 129 -14.67 -13.98 5.10
N ASN A 130 -15.43 -13.43 4.15
CA ASN A 130 -16.85 -13.12 4.29
C ASN A 130 -17.76 -14.36 4.26
N ILE A 131 -17.19 -15.57 4.25
CA ILE A 131 -17.94 -16.82 4.54
C ILE A 131 -18.29 -16.96 6.04
N LEU A 132 -17.73 -16.10 6.90
CA LEU A 132 -18.00 -16.08 8.33
C LEU A 132 -19.49 -15.84 8.63
N ASN A 133 -20.02 -16.64 9.54
CA ASN A 133 -21.42 -16.63 9.95
C ASN A 133 -21.64 -16.44 11.47
N ASN A 134 -20.60 -16.55 12.29
CA ASN A 134 -20.68 -16.39 13.76
C ASN A 134 -19.97 -15.12 14.25
N GLN A 135 -20.30 -13.99 13.63
CA GLN A 135 -19.63 -12.73 13.87
C GLN A 135 -20.13 -12.02 15.14
N ALA A 136 -19.20 -11.56 15.98
CA ALA A 136 -19.52 -10.78 17.16
C ALA A 136 -19.53 -9.27 16.87
N ILE A 137 -18.69 -8.82 15.95
CA ILE A 137 -18.61 -7.42 15.50
C ILE A 137 -17.95 -7.30 14.12
N SER A 138 -18.42 -6.35 13.30
CA SER A 138 -17.73 -5.87 12.09
C SER A 138 -16.93 -4.61 12.39
N VAL A 139 -15.69 -4.53 11.94
CA VAL A 139 -14.83 -3.35 12.11
C VAL A 139 -14.43 -2.80 10.75
N ILE A 140 -14.78 -1.55 10.46
CA ILE A 140 -14.34 -0.83 9.27
C ILE A 140 -13.26 0.18 9.68
N SER A 141 -12.03 -0.05 9.26
CA SER A 141 -10.89 0.84 9.50
C SER A 141 -10.86 2.03 8.54
N LYS A 142 -9.72 2.71 8.35
CA LYS A 142 -9.64 3.85 7.42
C LYS A 142 -9.90 3.37 5.99
N ILE A 143 -10.80 4.03 5.29
CA ILE A 143 -11.07 3.86 3.87
C ILE A 143 -10.27 4.90 3.11
N ALA A 144 -9.54 4.44 2.11
CA ALA A 144 -8.79 5.27 1.17
C ALA A 144 -8.77 4.55 -0.18
N ARG A 145 -8.40 5.28 -1.23
CA ARG A 145 -8.23 4.70 -2.57
C ARG A 145 -7.13 3.65 -2.55
N ASP A 146 -7.51 2.43 -2.90
CA ASP A 146 -6.62 1.31 -3.11
C ASP A 146 -7.37 0.20 -3.87
N HIS A 147 -6.67 -0.59 -4.66
CA HIS A 147 -7.24 -1.68 -5.47
C HIS A 147 -8.38 -1.23 -6.40
N GLU A 148 -8.24 -0.05 -7.02
CA GLU A 148 -9.31 0.60 -7.80
C GLU A 148 -9.83 -0.29 -8.95
N GLY A 149 -8.94 -1.08 -9.59
CA GLY A 149 -9.33 -2.05 -10.64
C GLY A 149 -10.29 -3.16 -10.19
N PHE A 150 -10.46 -3.39 -8.89
CA PHE A 150 -11.40 -4.38 -8.33
C PHE A 150 -12.56 -3.76 -7.55
N LEU A 151 -12.32 -2.61 -6.90
CA LEU A 151 -13.24 -2.04 -5.91
C LEU A 151 -13.98 -0.78 -6.40
N GLY A 152 -13.63 -0.27 -7.58
CA GLY A 152 -14.13 1.00 -8.11
C GLY A 152 -13.14 2.15 -7.88
N ASN A 153 -13.41 3.28 -8.52
CA ASN A 153 -12.51 4.44 -8.58
C ASN A 153 -12.91 5.56 -7.59
N THR A 154 -13.97 5.34 -6.82
CA THR A 154 -14.51 6.29 -5.85
C THR A 154 -14.41 5.76 -4.41
N LEU A 155 -14.38 6.66 -3.42
CA LEU A 155 -14.35 6.25 -2.01
C LEU A 155 -15.64 5.54 -1.62
N GLU A 156 -16.75 5.93 -2.23
CA GLU A 156 -18.09 5.40 -2.04
C GLU A 156 -18.20 3.94 -2.52
N GLU A 157 -17.70 3.62 -3.71
CA GLU A 157 -17.65 2.24 -4.23
C GLU A 157 -16.79 1.35 -3.33
N ILE A 158 -15.60 1.84 -2.96
CA ILE A 158 -14.67 1.15 -2.05
C ILE A 158 -15.31 0.93 -0.68
N ALA A 159 -16.01 1.95 -0.14
CA ALA A 159 -16.71 1.88 1.14
C ALA A 159 -17.86 0.85 1.07
N LYS A 160 -18.66 0.85 0.01
CA LYS A 160 -19.75 -0.11 -0.20
C LYS A 160 -19.24 -1.55 -0.22
N HIS A 161 -18.16 -1.80 -0.97
CA HIS A 161 -17.56 -3.14 -1.01
C HIS A 161 -17.03 -3.56 0.37
N LYS A 162 -16.45 -2.64 1.15
CA LYS A 162 -15.97 -2.93 2.52
C LYS A 162 -17.11 -3.09 3.52
N ALA A 163 -18.21 -2.36 3.36
CA ALA A 163 -19.41 -2.50 4.17
C ALA A 163 -20.04 -3.89 4.05
N GLY A 164 -19.77 -4.64 2.97
CA GLY A 164 -20.27 -6.00 2.76
C GLY A 164 -19.88 -7.06 3.80
N ILE A 165 -19.00 -6.72 4.77
CA ILE A 165 -18.74 -7.57 5.95
C ILE A 165 -19.68 -7.30 7.13
N LEU A 166 -20.59 -6.33 7.01
CA LEU A 166 -21.65 -6.13 8.00
C LEU A 166 -22.62 -7.31 7.95
N ARG A 167 -23.31 -7.54 9.08
CA ARG A 167 -24.24 -8.65 9.24
C ARG A 167 -25.52 -8.19 9.94
N PRO A 168 -26.68 -8.75 9.57
CA PRO A 168 -27.93 -8.46 10.24
C PRO A 168 -27.82 -8.69 11.75
N ASN A 169 -28.31 -7.74 12.56
CA ASN A 169 -28.28 -7.76 14.03
C ASN A 169 -26.89 -7.85 14.69
N VAL A 170 -25.79 -7.79 13.93
CA VAL A 170 -24.43 -7.78 14.47
C VAL A 170 -23.94 -6.33 14.57
N PRO A 171 -23.45 -5.87 15.74
CA PRO A 171 -22.90 -4.53 15.89
C PRO A 171 -21.70 -4.28 14.98
N TYR A 172 -21.48 -3.03 14.64
CA TYR A 172 -20.32 -2.63 13.85
C TYR A 172 -19.69 -1.35 14.38
N ILE A 173 -18.42 -1.13 14.07
CA ILE A 173 -17.71 0.12 14.36
C ILE A 173 -16.95 0.58 13.12
N VAL A 174 -17.01 1.87 12.86
CA VAL A 174 -16.35 2.52 11.72
C VAL A 174 -15.35 3.55 12.26
N ASN A 175 -14.17 3.61 11.68
CA ASN A 175 -13.16 4.61 12.03
C ASN A 175 -13.76 6.02 11.87
N PRO A 176 -13.82 6.83 12.94
CA PRO A 176 -14.45 8.16 12.90
C PRO A 176 -13.72 9.13 11.96
N VAL A 177 -12.44 8.90 11.65
CA VAL A 177 -11.65 9.79 10.76
C VAL A 177 -11.93 9.59 9.27
N ASN A 178 -12.81 8.66 8.91
CA ASN A 178 -13.29 8.54 7.53
C ASN A 178 -14.09 9.79 7.12
N GLU A 179 -14.08 10.05 5.82
CA GLU A 179 -14.82 11.12 5.16
C GLU A 179 -16.34 10.91 5.31
N TRP A 180 -17.11 11.99 5.28
CA TRP A 180 -18.56 11.92 5.50
C TRP A 180 -19.27 11.01 4.49
N GLN A 181 -18.84 11.01 3.21
CA GLN A 181 -19.39 10.14 2.18
C GLN A 181 -19.20 8.65 2.49
N VAL A 182 -18.06 8.30 3.11
CA VAL A 182 -17.79 6.92 3.53
C VAL A 182 -18.74 6.51 4.65
N HIS A 183 -18.98 7.40 5.63
CA HIS A 183 -19.94 7.14 6.70
C HIS A 183 -21.35 6.96 6.16
N ASP A 184 -21.80 7.83 5.27
CA ASP A 184 -23.14 7.78 4.67
C ASP A 184 -23.39 6.45 3.95
N VAL A 185 -22.45 6.01 3.10
CA VAL A 185 -22.54 4.74 2.37
C VAL A 185 -22.60 3.55 3.33
N ILE A 186 -21.76 3.53 4.37
CA ILE A 186 -21.73 2.42 5.33
C ILE A 186 -23.04 2.40 6.15
N ASP A 187 -23.53 3.56 6.60
CA ASP A 187 -24.75 3.65 7.41
C ASP A 187 -26.01 3.36 6.58
N GLU A 188 -26.04 3.72 5.30
CA GLU A 188 -27.11 3.33 4.37
C GLU A 188 -27.12 1.80 4.17
N TYR A 189 -25.97 1.20 3.88
CA TYR A 189 -25.86 -0.26 3.75
C TYR A 189 -26.22 -0.99 5.06
N ALA A 190 -25.80 -0.45 6.21
CA ALA A 190 -26.14 -0.98 7.52
C ALA A 190 -27.67 -1.00 7.75
N LYS A 191 -28.38 0.06 7.33
CA LYS A 191 -29.84 0.12 7.38
C LYS A 191 -30.48 -0.90 6.42
N GLU A 192 -29.98 -0.99 5.19
CA GLU A 192 -30.48 -1.91 4.15
C GLU A 192 -30.50 -3.36 4.64
N ILE A 193 -29.41 -3.82 5.27
CA ILE A 193 -29.29 -5.20 5.72
C ILE A 193 -29.86 -5.46 7.13
N GLY A 194 -30.31 -4.41 7.82
CA GLY A 194 -30.71 -4.50 9.23
C GLY A 194 -29.56 -4.86 10.16
N ALA A 195 -28.39 -4.23 10.00
CA ALA A 195 -27.23 -4.43 10.86
C ALA A 195 -27.53 -4.07 12.31
N GLY A 196 -26.72 -4.60 13.24
CA GLY A 196 -26.80 -4.22 14.65
C GLY A 196 -26.37 -2.75 14.88
N PRO A 197 -26.42 -2.28 16.13
CA PRO A 197 -26.10 -0.90 16.45
C PRO A 197 -24.65 -0.54 16.06
N ARG A 198 -24.49 0.67 15.52
CA ARG A 198 -23.19 1.31 15.35
C ARG A 198 -22.61 1.64 16.72
N LEU A 199 -21.41 1.13 17.00
CA LEU A 199 -20.65 1.45 18.19
C LEU A 199 -19.73 2.65 17.93
N HIS A 200 -19.44 3.39 19.00
CA HIS A 200 -18.57 4.57 18.94
C HIS A 200 -17.35 4.38 19.84
N GLY A 201 -16.19 4.80 19.34
CA GLY A 201 -14.92 4.71 20.05
C GLY A 201 -14.74 5.71 21.18
N ASP A 202 -15.59 6.73 21.26
CA ASP A 202 -15.40 7.89 22.13
C ASP A 202 -16.65 8.20 22.97
N THR A 203 -17.09 7.21 23.76
CA THR A 203 -18.21 7.38 24.69
C THR A 203 -17.75 7.90 26.06
N HIS A 204 -18.69 8.44 26.84
CA HIS A 204 -18.41 8.92 28.19
C HIS A 204 -17.85 7.79 29.08
N GLU A 205 -18.39 6.59 28.95
CA GLU A 205 -18.00 5.40 29.69
C GLU A 205 -16.57 4.98 29.35
N LEU A 206 -16.21 4.95 28.06
CA LEU A 206 -14.85 4.64 27.60
C LEU A 206 -13.84 5.69 28.07
N ARG A 207 -14.20 6.97 27.99
CA ARG A 207 -13.34 8.06 28.48
C ARG A 207 -13.03 7.91 29.96
N GLN A 208 -14.03 7.63 30.79
CA GLN A 208 -13.83 7.48 32.23
C GLN A 208 -13.09 6.19 32.59
N ALA A 209 -13.52 5.05 32.05
CA ALA A 209 -13.00 3.74 32.43
C ALA A 209 -11.63 3.43 31.80
N ILE A 210 -11.29 4.07 30.68
CA ILE A 210 -10.09 3.71 29.90
C ILE A 210 -9.24 4.94 29.63
N TYR A 211 -9.74 5.91 28.87
CA TYR A 211 -8.87 6.93 28.28
C TYR A 211 -8.33 7.95 29.28
N SER A 212 -9.02 8.13 30.42
CA SER A 212 -8.56 8.97 31.53
C SER A 212 -7.52 8.28 32.41
N THR A 213 -7.34 6.96 32.27
CA THR A 213 -6.39 6.21 33.11
C THR A 213 -4.94 6.51 32.72
N HIS A 214 -4.02 6.42 33.69
CA HIS A 214 -2.59 6.57 33.42
C HIS A 214 -2.08 5.49 32.46
N LYS A 215 -2.57 4.25 32.57
CA LYS A 215 -2.17 3.14 31.69
C LYS A 215 -2.46 3.40 30.23
N TRP A 216 -3.65 3.95 29.92
CA TRP A 216 -3.96 4.34 28.54
C TRP A 216 -3.10 5.50 28.09
N ARG A 217 -2.91 6.52 28.93
CA ARG A 217 -2.04 7.66 28.59
C ARG A 217 -0.62 7.20 28.26
N ASP A 218 -0.02 6.35 29.07
CA ASP A 218 1.34 5.82 28.84
C ASP A 218 1.41 4.97 27.56
N PHE A 219 0.35 4.21 27.26
CA PHE A 219 0.26 3.42 26.03
C PHE A 219 0.06 4.30 24.78
N ALA A 220 -0.85 5.27 24.86
CA ALA A 220 -1.28 6.09 23.73
C ALA A 220 -0.33 7.26 23.43
N GLU A 221 0.39 7.77 24.43
CA GLU A 221 1.36 8.87 24.29
C GLU A 221 2.34 8.65 23.13
N PRO A 222 3.06 7.51 23.02
CA PRO A 222 3.99 7.30 21.91
C PRO A 222 3.31 7.08 20.55
N LEU A 223 2.02 6.72 20.55
CA LEU A 223 1.26 6.44 19.34
C LEU A 223 0.87 7.71 18.59
N ARG A 224 0.90 7.65 17.27
CA ARG A 224 0.34 8.69 16.38
C ARG A 224 -1.19 8.62 16.31
N PRO A 225 -1.88 9.69 15.88
CA PRO A 225 -3.34 9.72 15.82
C PRO A 225 -3.96 8.47 15.18
N PHE A 226 -3.53 8.10 13.97
CA PHE A 226 -4.05 6.89 13.30
C PHE A 226 -3.76 5.57 14.05
N GLN A 227 -2.64 5.49 14.79
CA GLN A 227 -2.34 4.30 15.63
C GLN A 227 -3.26 4.26 16.85
N ARG A 228 -3.57 5.42 17.45
CA ARG A 228 -4.54 5.53 18.56
C ARG A 228 -5.93 5.13 18.08
N ASP A 229 -6.35 5.58 16.91
CA ASP A 229 -7.65 5.22 16.33
C ASP A 229 -7.75 3.70 16.12
N ASN A 230 -6.71 3.07 15.56
CA ASN A 230 -6.65 1.61 15.40
C ASN A 230 -6.73 0.88 16.76
N ALA A 231 -6.06 1.40 17.79
CA ALA A 231 -6.12 0.82 19.13
C ALA A 231 -7.52 0.96 19.77
N VAL A 232 -8.19 2.10 19.56
CA VAL A 232 -9.57 2.33 20.01
C VAL A 232 -10.54 1.37 19.32
N LEU A 233 -10.44 1.20 18.00
CA LEU A 233 -11.26 0.26 17.23
C LEU A 233 -11.10 -1.18 17.76
N ALA A 234 -9.86 -1.61 17.97
CA ALA A 234 -9.56 -2.93 18.52
C ALA A 234 -10.15 -3.11 19.93
N MET A 235 -10.06 -2.09 20.77
CA MET A 235 -10.56 -2.12 22.13
C MET A 235 -12.09 -2.26 22.19
N VAL A 236 -12.82 -1.45 21.41
CA VAL A 236 -14.29 -1.55 21.34
C VAL A 236 -14.70 -2.90 20.77
N ALA A 237 -14.01 -3.38 19.73
CA ALA A 237 -14.28 -4.69 19.15
C ALA A 237 -14.13 -5.81 20.19
N VAL A 238 -13.03 -5.81 20.94
CA VAL A 238 -12.77 -6.78 21.99
C VAL A 238 -13.79 -6.70 23.13
N GLN A 239 -14.20 -5.50 23.52
CA GLN A 239 -15.25 -5.29 24.52
C GLN A 239 -16.58 -5.87 24.07
N GLN A 240 -16.99 -5.59 22.83
CA GLN A 240 -18.23 -6.10 22.26
C GLN A 240 -18.19 -7.63 22.13
N THR A 241 -17.07 -8.19 21.67
CA THR A 241 -16.93 -9.66 21.54
C THR A 241 -17.07 -10.35 22.89
N LEU A 242 -16.40 -9.87 23.93
CA LEU A 242 -16.57 -10.44 25.27
C LEU A 242 -18.00 -10.35 25.80
N LYS A 243 -18.65 -9.20 25.61
CA LYS A 243 -20.04 -9.01 26.02
C LYS A 243 -20.94 -10.02 25.32
N SER A 244 -20.71 -10.28 24.02
CA SER A 244 -21.46 -11.28 23.26
C SER A 244 -21.25 -12.72 23.74
N MET A 245 -20.16 -13.00 24.45
CA MET A 245 -19.85 -14.28 25.07
C MET A 245 -20.39 -14.38 26.51
N GLY A 246 -21.13 -13.38 27.00
CA GLY A 246 -21.61 -13.32 28.38
C GLY A 246 -20.50 -13.11 29.41
N MET A 247 -19.31 -12.66 28.99
CA MET A 247 -18.18 -12.44 29.88
C MET A 247 -18.21 -11.02 30.45
N ASN A 248 -18.26 -10.90 31.78
CA ASN A 248 -18.04 -9.63 32.46
C ASN A 248 -16.54 -9.30 32.51
N PHE A 249 -16.18 -8.09 32.13
CA PHE A 249 -14.80 -7.61 32.23
C PHE A 249 -14.80 -6.13 32.64
N LYS A 250 -13.79 -5.76 33.42
CA LYS A 250 -13.50 -4.36 33.74
C LYS A 250 -12.62 -3.78 32.63
N PRO A 251 -13.01 -2.68 31.97
CA PRO A 251 -12.23 -2.12 30.86
C PRO A 251 -10.75 -1.83 31.21
N GLU A 252 -10.47 -1.44 32.45
CA GLU A 252 -9.13 -1.16 32.96
C GLU A 252 -8.20 -2.39 32.94
N SER A 253 -8.75 -3.60 33.05
CA SER A 253 -7.96 -4.84 33.04
C SER A 253 -7.38 -5.13 31.65
N MET A 254 -8.03 -4.63 30.60
CA MET A 254 -7.59 -4.79 29.21
C MET A 254 -6.28 -4.03 28.94
N LEU A 255 -6.08 -2.90 29.62
CA LEU A 255 -4.93 -2.02 29.43
C LEU A 255 -3.60 -2.63 29.91
N ALA A 256 -3.65 -3.55 30.89
CA ALA A 256 -2.44 -4.18 31.41
C ALA A 256 -1.67 -5.01 30.36
N GLU A 257 -2.33 -5.40 29.27
CA GLU A 257 -1.72 -6.15 28.16
C GLU A 257 -1.08 -5.25 27.13
N ILE A 258 -1.81 -4.22 26.72
CA ILE A 258 -1.40 -3.34 25.63
C ILE A 258 -0.22 -2.44 26.03
N SER A 259 -0.02 -2.19 27.34
CA SER A 259 1.16 -1.47 27.83
C SER A 259 2.46 -2.31 27.78
N THR A 260 2.42 -3.59 27.43
CA THR A 260 3.64 -4.41 27.32
C THR A 260 4.38 -4.14 26.01
N LYS A 261 5.72 -3.97 26.06
CA LYS A 261 6.55 -3.75 24.86
C LYS A 261 6.33 -4.81 23.76
N ARG A 262 6.02 -6.05 24.14
CA ARG A 262 5.77 -7.15 23.21
C ARG A 262 4.40 -7.07 22.52
N ALA A 263 3.37 -6.56 23.19
CA ALA A 263 2.04 -6.34 22.61
C ALA A 263 1.99 -5.16 21.63
N ASN A 264 3.02 -4.31 21.64
CA ASN A 264 3.16 -3.16 20.74
C ASN A 264 4.12 -3.41 19.57
N ALA A 265 4.79 -4.56 19.55
CA ALA A 265 5.67 -4.94 18.45
C ALA A 265 4.82 -5.47 17.29
N ASN A 266 4.46 -4.58 16.37
CA ASN A 266 3.82 -4.93 15.10
C ASN A 266 4.86 -4.82 13.97
N PRO A 267 5.44 -5.96 13.51
CA PRO A 267 6.52 -5.95 12.56
C PRO A 267 6.22 -5.12 11.31
N GLY A 268 7.11 -4.20 10.96
CA GLY A 268 6.95 -3.39 9.75
C GLY A 268 5.90 -2.28 9.83
N ARG A 269 5.48 -1.88 11.04
CA ARG A 269 4.56 -0.74 11.26
C ARG A 269 5.22 0.28 12.19
N PHE A 270 5.87 1.28 11.61
CA PHE A 270 6.62 2.32 12.33
C PHE A 270 7.65 1.76 13.32
N GLN A 271 8.32 0.67 12.93
CA GLN A 271 9.22 -0.06 13.81
C GLN A 271 10.65 0.39 13.61
N TYR A 272 11.36 0.69 14.69
CA TYR A 272 12.81 0.83 14.64
C TYR A 272 13.49 -0.53 14.77
N ALA A 273 14.29 -0.90 13.77
CA ALA A 273 15.08 -2.12 13.73
C ALA A 273 16.58 -1.83 13.80
N GLU A 274 17.31 -2.65 14.56
CA GLU A 274 18.78 -2.64 14.57
C GLU A 274 19.28 -3.60 13.48
N VAL A 275 20.23 -3.14 12.65
CA VAL A 275 20.73 -3.90 11.50
C VAL A 275 22.23 -4.12 11.65
N GLU A 276 22.59 -4.95 12.63
CA GLU A 276 23.98 -5.27 12.97
C GLU A 276 24.84 -5.68 11.77
N PRO A 277 24.37 -6.53 10.82
CA PRO A 277 25.20 -6.92 9.66
C PRO A 277 25.65 -5.76 8.75
N VAL A 278 24.97 -4.61 8.83
CA VAL A 278 25.26 -3.41 8.02
C VAL A 278 25.99 -2.34 8.84
N PHE A 279 25.54 -2.09 10.08
CA PHE A 279 26.05 -0.98 10.89
C PHE A 279 27.15 -1.38 11.87
N GLY A 280 27.26 -2.66 12.24
CA GLY A 280 28.19 -3.16 13.25
C GLY A 280 27.94 -2.62 14.65
N HIS A 281 28.75 -3.04 15.63
CA HIS A 281 28.70 -2.58 17.02
C HIS A 281 29.65 -1.42 17.34
N VAL A 282 30.65 -1.17 16.49
CA VAL A 282 31.80 -0.31 16.80
C VAL A 282 31.67 1.07 16.19
N ASP A 283 31.35 1.15 14.89
CA ASP A 283 31.33 2.43 14.17
C ASP A 283 30.03 3.22 14.42
N HIS A 284 28.90 2.53 14.63
CA HIS A 284 27.60 3.16 14.88
C HIS A 284 26.73 2.37 15.89
N PRO A 285 27.18 2.22 17.15
CA PRO A 285 26.42 1.48 18.17
C PRO A 285 25.00 2.04 18.32
N GLY A 286 24.00 1.17 18.13
CA GLY A 286 22.59 1.52 18.33
C GLY A 286 21.95 2.33 17.19
N ARG A 287 22.55 2.40 16.00
CA ARG A 287 21.88 2.99 14.83
C ARG A 287 20.68 2.14 14.43
N LYS A 288 19.52 2.79 14.32
CA LYS A 288 18.24 2.16 14.01
C LYS A 288 17.73 2.62 12.66
N VAL A 289 17.13 1.68 11.93
CA VAL A 289 16.40 1.94 10.70
C VAL A 289 14.91 1.96 11.04
N LEU A 290 14.18 2.98 10.59
CA LEU A 290 12.73 2.96 10.66
C LEU A 290 12.21 2.07 9.52
N VAL A 291 11.38 1.09 9.85
CA VAL A 291 10.84 0.08 8.93
C VAL A 291 9.33 0.21 8.92
N ASP A 292 8.76 0.54 7.77
CA ASP A 292 7.31 0.67 7.60
C ASP A 292 6.82 0.19 6.22
N GLY A 293 5.74 -0.58 6.20
CA GLY A 293 5.14 -1.12 4.97
C GLY A 293 4.15 -0.19 4.24
N ALA A 294 4.20 1.13 4.44
CA ALA A 294 3.39 2.09 3.67
C ALA A 294 3.63 1.94 2.16
N HIS A 295 2.55 1.85 1.38
CA HIS A 295 2.59 1.49 -0.04
C HIS A 295 1.46 2.12 -0.89
N ASN A 296 0.74 3.09 -0.32
CA ASN A 296 -0.28 3.88 -1.02
C ASN A 296 -0.20 5.35 -0.54
N PRO A 297 -0.80 6.32 -1.26
CA PRO A 297 -0.70 7.74 -0.92
C PRO A 297 -1.15 8.09 0.51
N ASP A 298 -2.26 7.51 0.99
CA ASP A 298 -2.76 7.77 2.35
C ASP A 298 -1.78 7.25 3.42
N ALA A 299 -1.19 6.07 3.23
CA ALA A 299 -0.15 5.55 4.11
C ALA A 299 1.15 6.35 4.03
N ALA A 300 1.49 6.93 2.87
CA ALA A 300 2.61 7.85 2.71
C ALA A 300 2.45 9.12 3.56
N VAL A 301 1.24 9.70 3.62
CA VAL A 301 0.95 10.85 4.49
C VAL A 301 1.23 10.50 5.95
N ALA A 302 0.69 9.37 6.43
CA ALA A 302 0.95 8.91 7.81
C ALA A 302 2.45 8.67 8.07
N LEU A 303 3.18 8.16 7.08
CA LEU A 303 4.62 7.93 7.18
C LEU A 303 5.42 9.21 7.26
N VAL A 304 5.18 10.17 6.35
CA VAL A 304 5.93 11.43 6.32
C VAL A 304 5.64 12.26 7.57
N GLU A 305 4.41 12.27 8.07
CA GLU A 305 4.09 12.89 9.36
C GLU A 305 4.91 12.28 10.49
N TYR A 306 5.03 10.95 10.55
CA TYR A 306 5.86 10.30 11.56
C TYR A 306 7.34 10.66 11.41
N VAL A 307 7.87 10.62 10.19
CA VAL A 307 9.28 10.92 9.88
C VAL A 307 9.60 12.39 10.19
N ASP A 308 8.74 13.32 9.82
CA ASP A 308 8.91 14.75 10.10
C ASP A 308 8.96 15.04 11.60
N HIS A 309 8.13 14.35 12.38
CA HIS A 309 8.09 14.54 13.82
C HIS A 309 9.27 13.89 14.57
N ASN A 310 9.75 12.72 14.11
CA ASN A 310 10.75 11.93 14.87
C ASN A 310 12.17 11.97 14.30
N GLN A 311 12.33 12.16 12.99
CA GLN A 311 13.61 12.01 12.30
C GLN A 311 14.13 13.34 11.76
N ARG A 312 13.28 14.18 11.17
CA ARG A 312 13.72 15.46 10.55
C ARG A 312 13.95 16.60 11.54
N ARG A 313 13.63 16.41 12.82
CA ARG A 313 13.84 17.40 13.87
C ARG A 313 15.11 17.10 14.64
N THR A 314 16.04 18.05 14.65
CA THR A 314 17.16 18.01 15.60
C THR A 314 16.66 18.19 17.03
N ARG A 315 17.18 17.39 17.97
CA ARG A 315 17.10 17.75 19.40
C ARG A 315 17.85 19.07 19.58
N ARG A 316 17.18 20.07 20.14
CA ARG A 316 17.77 21.37 20.50
C ARG A 316 18.96 21.13 21.43
N THR A 317 20.18 21.24 20.92
CA THR A 317 21.39 21.31 21.76
C THR A 317 21.61 22.76 22.15
N ARG A 318 22.28 22.99 23.29
CA ARG A 318 22.44 24.31 23.91
C ARG A 318 23.13 25.32 22.98
N ASP A 319 23.86 24.82 21.97
CA ASP A 319 24.78 25.60 21.12
C ASP A 319 24.41 25.61 19.61
N ARG A 320 23.31 24.99 19.18
CA ARG A 320 22.85 25.07 17.76
C ARG A 320 21.34 25.34 17.66
N PRO A 321 20.92 26.28 16.79
CA PRO A 321 19.51 26.46 16.49
C PRO A 321 18.95 25.15 15.90
N SER A 322 17.71 24.82 16.26
CA SER A 322 17.04 23.63 15.72
C SER A 322 16.95 23.73 14.21
N GLN A 323 17.72 22.92 13.49
CA GLN A 323 17.55 22.75 12.06
C GLN A 323 16.26 21.95 11.84
N LYS A 324 15.30 22.57 11.17
CA LYS A 324 14.15 21.87 10.57
C LYS A 324 14.62 21.24 9.25
N ASP A 325 14.04 20.11 8.91
CA ASP A 325 14.24 19.42 7.64
C ASP A 325 15.65 18.82 7.43
N LEU A 326 16.14 18.09 8.44
CA LEU A 326 17.26 17.18 8.19
C LEU A 326 16.91 16.20 7.05
N PRO A 327 17.85 15.94 6.13
CA PRO A 327 17.64 15.00 5.05
C PRO A 327 17.47 13.57 5.62
N VAL A 328 16.63 12.80 4.97
CA VAL A 328 16.40 11.38 5.29
C VAL A 328 16.90 10.54 4.12
N THR A 329 17.51 9.41 4.44
CA THR A 329 17.86 8.41 3.42
C THR A 329 16.78 7.33 3.37
N TRP A 330 16.13 7.21 2.23
CA TRP A 330 15.02 6.30 1.99
C TRP A 330 15.50 5.05 1.26
N VAL A 331 15.18 3.86 1.79
CA VAL A 331 15.34 2.58 1.08
C VAL A 331 13.96 2.13 0.60
N LEU A 332 13.78 2.05 -0.72
CA LEU A 332 12.45 1.93 -1.34
C LEU A 332 12.35 0.78 -2.34
N ALA A 333 11.22 0.10 -2.29
CA ALA A 333 10.73 -0.76 -3.36
C ALA A 333 9.19 -0.71 -3.33
N MET A 334 8.56 -0.63 -4.49
CA MET A 334 7.09 -0.58 -4.61
C MET A 334 6.60 -1.71 -5.52
N THR A 335 5.38 -2.17 -5.29
CA THR A 335 4.72 -3.16 -6.16
C THR A 335 4.27 -2.50 -7.45
N GLU A 336 4.40 -3.20 -8.59
CA GLU A 336 3.86 -2.76 -9.89
C GLU A 336 2.37 -2.41 -9.78
N GLY A 337 1.94 -1.39 -10.54
CA GLY A 337 0.56 -0.90 -10.57
C GLY A 337 0.16 0.02 -9.40
N LYS A 338 1.02 0.25 -8.41
CA LYS A 338 0.76 1.26 -7.35
C LYS A 338 1.12 2.67 -7.83
N ASP A 339 0.45 3.68 -7.28
CA ASP A 339 0.74 5.09 -7.57
C ASP A 339 2.05 5.55 -6.90
N ALA A 340 3.18 5.21 -7.52
CA ALA A 340 4.51 5.61 -7.06
C ALA A 340 4.73 7.12 -7.13
N LYS A 341 4.17 7.80 -8.14
CA LYS A 341 4.37 9.24 -8.32
C LYS A 341 3.83 10.01 -7.12
N THR A 342 2.56 9.80 -6.76
CA THR A 342 1.91 10.48 -5.63
C THR A 342 2.52 10.04 -4.31
N TYR A 343 2.87 8.75 -4.17
CA TYR A 343 3.56 8.26 -2.98
C TYR A 343 4.89 8.99 -2.75
N LEU A 344 5.76 9.05 -3.77
CA LEU A 344 7.09 9.65 -3.69
C LEU A 344 7.03 11.16 -3.49
N SER A 345 6.13 11.87 -4.19
CA SER A 345 5.95 13.31 -3.98
C SER A 345 5.41 13.66 -2.59
N THR A 346 4.79 12.70 -1.90
CA THR A 346 4.30 12.87 -0.53
C THR A 346 5.41 12.67 0.50
N VAL A 347 6.27 11.65 0.35
CA VAL A 347 7.26 11.30 1.38
C VAL A 347 8.59 12.03 1.25
N LEU A 348 9.01 12.35 0.01
CA LEU A 348 10.33 12.91 -0.27
C LEU A 348 10.35 14.43 -0.09
N LYS A 349 11.50 14.95 0.34
CA LYS A 349 11.82 16.39 0.39
C LYS A 349 13.15 16.65 -0.28
N SER A 350 13.36 17.90 -0.73
CA SER A 350 14.65 18.30 -1.30
C SER A 350 15.79 18.06 -0.30
N GLY A 351 16.94 17.59 -0.80
CA GLY A 351 18.08 17.16 0.02
C GLY A 351 18.03 15.72 0.52
N ASP A 352 16.91 15.00 0.36
CA ASP A 352 16.83 13.59 0.69
C ASP A 352 17.72 12.72 -0.22
N ASN A 353 18.10 11.56 0.33
CA ASN A 353 18.73 10.49 -0.45
C ASN A 353 17.73 9.35 -0.65
N VAL A 354 17.76 8.73 -1.82
CA VAL A 354 16.88 7.61 -2.17
C VAL A 354 17.73 6.47 -2.72
N VAL A 355 17.54 5.28 -2.17
CA VAL A 355 18.09 4.02 -2.66
C VAL A 355 16.92 3.12 -3.04
N THR A 356 16.70 2.94 -4.34
CA THR A 356 15.66 2.03 -4.83
C THR A 356 16.22 0.63 -5.02
N THR A 357 15.41 -0.38 -4.70
CA THR A 357 15.74 -1.80 -4.85
C THR A 357 14.47 -2.57 -5.23
N SER A 358 14.58 -3.90 -5.34
CA SER A 358 13.46 -4.81 -5.59
C SER A 358 13.29 -5.75 -4.40
N PHE A 359 12.05 -6.22 -4.19
CA PHE A 359 11.75 -7.35 -3.33
C PHE A 359 11.67 -8.65 -4.15
N GLY A 360 11.89 -9.79 -3.51
CA GLY A 360 11.91 -11.13 -4.11
C GLY A 360 10.53 -11.67 -4.45
N SER A 361 10.47 -12.92 -4.90
CA SER A 361 9.21 -13.60 -5.17
C SER A 361 8.38 -13.78 -3.88
N VAL A 362 7.07 -13.64 -4.00
CA VAL A 362 6.13 -13.78 -2.88
C VAL A 362 5.50 -15.16 -2.92
N ASP A 363 5.65 -15.93 -1.85
CA ASP A 363 5.08 -17.29 -1.76
C ASP A 363 3.55 -17.25 -1.93
N GLY A 364 3.04 -17.99 -2.92
CA GLY A 364 1.63 -18.06 -3.23
C GLY A 364 1.06 -16.90 -4.05
N MET A 365 1.90 -15.93 -4.42
CA MET A 365 1.48 -14.73 -5.16
C MET A 365 2.46 -14.39 -6.30
N PRO A 366 2.66 -15.28 -7.30
CA PRO A 366 3.63 -15.06 -8.37
C PRO A 366 3.30 -13.86 -9.29
N TRP A 367 2.08 -13.34 -9.25
CA TRP A 367 1.67 -12.15 -9.98
C TRP A 367 2.10 -10.84 -9.31
N VAL A 368 2.53 -10.88 -8.04
CA VAL A 368 3.03 -9.70 -7.33
C VAL A 368 4.48 -9.47 -7.75
N LYS A 369 4.71 -8.38 -8.49
CA LYS A 369 6.03 -8.01 -8.99
C LYS A 369 6.46 -6.65 -8.42
N PRO A 370 7.76 -6.46 -8.13
CA PRO A 370 8.30 -5.15 -7.80
C PRO A 370 8.43 -4.28 -9.06
N MET A 371 8.25 -2.98 -8.92
CA MET A 371 8.64 -2.02 -9.95
C MET A 371 10.14 -2.13 -10.24
N ASN A 372 10.55 -1.79 -11.46
CA ASN A 372 11.96 -1.67 -11.81
C ASN A 372 12.62 -0.57 -10.93
N PRO A 373 13.72 -0.87 -10.22
CA PRO A 373 14.39 0.10 -9.36
C PRO A 373 14.83 1.37 -10.09
N LYS A 374 15.25 1.26 -11.36
CA LYS A 374 15.68 2.40 -12.17
C LYS A 374 14.51 3.33 -12.45
N ASP A 375 13.37 2.78 -12.87
CA ASP A 375 12.16 3.55 -13.16
C ASP A 375 11.63 4.24 -11.90
N LEU A 376 11.69 3.54 -10.76
CA LEU A 376 11.33 4.11 -9.46
C LEU A 376 12.26 5.26 -9.05
N ALA A 377 13.58 5.13 -9.28
CA ALA A 377 14.54 6.21 -9.01
C ALA A 377 14.32 7.40 -9.93
N THR A 378 14.07 7.16 -11.22
CA THR A 378 13.71 8.22 -12.19
C THR A 378 12.44 8.93 -11.78
N THR A 379 11.41 8.18 -11.35
CA THR A 379 10.17 8.75 -10.83
C THR A 379 10.44 9.62 -9.61
N ALA A 380 11.28 9.17 -8.66
CA ALA A 380 11.66 9.98 -7.50
C ALA A 380 12.31 11.31 -7.90
N LYS A 381 13.27 11.28 -8.85
CA LYS A 381 13.96 12.49 -9.36
C LYS A 381 12.98 13.45 -10.04
N ARG A 382 11.98 12.93 -10.74
CA ARG A 382 10.91 13.73 -11.40
C ARG A 382 9.92 14.30 -10.38
N SER A 383 9.66 13.60 -9.28
CA SER A 383 8.71 14.03 -8.24
C SER A 383 9.28 15.13 -7.34
N VAL A 384 10.57 15.08 -6.98
CA VAL A 384 11.19 16.05 -6.07
C VAL A 384 12.59 16.43 -6.54
N SER A 385 12.84 17.73 -6.72
CA SER A 385 14.13 18.26 -7.13
C SER A 385 15.13 18.36 -5.97
N GLY A 386 16.42 18.31 -6.29
CA GLY A 386 17.50 18.40 -5.31
C GLY A 386 17.68 17.16 -4.42
N ILE A 387 17.09 16.01 -4.77
CA ILE A 387 17.38 14.73 -4.12
C ILE A 387 18.54 14.01 -4.83
N THR A 388 19.23 13.12 -4.10
CA THR A 388 20.13 12.12 -4.68
C THR A 388 19.39 10.79 -4.77
N ALA A 389 19.19 10.22 -5.96
CA ALA A 389 18.49 8.94 -6.10
C ALA A 389 19.30 7.90 -6.90
N LEU A 390 19.54 6.74 -6.29
CA LEU A 390 20.33 5.64 -6.84
C LEU A 390 19.50 4.35 -6.89
N ALA A 391 19.54 3.66 -8.03
CA ALA A 391 18.94 2.35 -8.19
C ALA A 391 19.98 1.25 -7.98
N MET A 392 19.70 0.31 -7.08
CA MET A 392 20.64 -0.78 -6.81
C MET A 392 20.77 -1.70 -8.05
N PRO A 393 22.00 -1.98 -8.53
CA PRO A 393 22.22 -2.83 -9.70
C PRO A 393 21.79 -4.28 -9.50
N GLN A 394 21.86 -4.75 -8.26
CA GLN A 394 21.43 -6.08 -7.84
C GLN A 394 20.45 -5.94 -6.68
N ALA A 395 19.40 -6.76 -6.69
CA ALA A 395 18.40 -6.78 -5.64
C ALA A 395 19.00 -7.27 -4.30
N GLY A 396 18.30 -6.95 -3.21
CA GLY A 396 18.68 -7.31 -1.85
C GLY A 396 18.56 -6.13 -0.90
N VAL A 397 17.90 -6.34 0.22
CA VAL A 397 17.65 -5.29 1.21
C VAL A 397 18.93 -4.90 1.93
N MET A 398 19.75 -5.87 2.31
CA MET A 398 21.02 -5.59 2.99
C MET A 398 21.96 -4.79 2.09
N ARG A 399 21.97 -5.06 0.78
CA ARG A 399 22.71 -4.27 -0.23
C ARG A 399 22.24 -2.82 -0.28
N ALA A 400 20.93 -2.63 -0.34
CA ALA A 400 20.34 -1.29 -0.37
C ALA A 400 20.60 -0.51 0.92
N LEU A 401 20.49 -1.16 2.10
CA LEU A 401 20.81 -0.55 3.39
C LEU A 401 22.29 -0.19 3.51
N CYS A 402 23.14 -0.98 2.87
CA CYS A 402 24.56 -0.74 2.77
C CYS A 402 24.90 0.51 1.94
N ALA A 403 24.24 0.71 0.80
CA ALA A 403 24.31 1.97 0.04
C ALA A 403 23.73 3.14 0.85
N ALA A 404 22.59 2.92 1.53
CA ALA A 404 21.94 3.92 2.36
C ALA A 404 22.82 4.37 3.54
N LYS A 405 23.56 3.45 4.18
CA LYS A 405 24.53 3.75 5.24
C LYS A 405 25.58 4.75 4.74
N TYR A 406 26.11 4.54 3.55
CA TYR A 406 27.11 5.44 2.95
C TYR A 406 26.52 6.82 2.66
N LEU A 407 25.35 6.89 2.00
CA LEU A 407 24.71 8.17 1.65
C LEU A 407 24.23 8.95 2.87
N ALA A 408 23.74 8.25 3.90
CA ALA A 408 23.15 8.89 5.05
C ALA A 408 24.17 9.60 5.94
N GLY A 409 25.45 9.20 5.96
CA GLY A 409 26.36 9.65 7.02
C GLY A 409 25.73 9.37 8.38
N ASP A 410 25.53 10.37 9.24
CA ASP A 410 24.81 10.23 10.53
C ASP A 410 23.29 10.46 10.47
N GLN A 411 22.75 10.74 9.28
CA GLN A 411 21.33 11.05 9.10
C GLN A 411 20.44 9.80 9.23
N PRO A 412 19.14 9.97 9.56
CA PRO A 412 18.22 8.86 9.72
C PRO A 412 17.99 8.08 8.41
N ILE A 413 17.73 6.77 8.55
CA ILE A 413 17.41 5.87 7.44
C ILE A 413 16.01 5.30 7.65
N THR A 414 15.20 5.30 6.59
CA THR A 414 13.84 4.75 6.58
C THR A 414 13.66 3.78 5.41
N LEU A 415 13.23 2.56 5.71
CA LEU A 415 12.89 1.51 4.74
C LEU A 415 11.38 1.41 4.57
N THR A 416 10.89 1.56 3.34
CA THR A 416 9.44 1.58 3.06
C THR A 416 9.09 1.29 1.58
N GLY A 417 7.83 1.51 1.20
CA GLY A 417 7.29 1.36 -0.15
C GLY A 417 6.52 0.07 -0.39
N SER A 418 6.79 -0.99 0.39
CA SER A 418 6.13 -2.29 0.26
C SER A 418 6.28 -3.14 1.51
N LEU A 419 5.22 -3.87 1.87
CA LEU A 419 5.30 -4.92 2.89
C LEU A 419 6.20 -6.08 2.47
N TYR A 420 6.34 -6.34 1.17
CA TYR A 420 7.20 -7.41 0.67
C TYR A 420 8.68 -7.08 0.84
N LEU A 421 9.05 -5.81 0.66
CA LEU A 421 10.39 -5.32 0.99
C LEU A 421 10.69 -5.46 2.49
N VAL A 422 9.71 -5.14 3.33
CA VAL A 422 9.83 -5.34 4.78
C VAL A 422 9.94 -6.82 5.13
N GLY A 423 9.24 -7.69 4.40
CA GLY A 423 9.38 -9.14 4.52
C GLY A 423 10.80 -9.61 4.21
N ASP A 424 11.35 -9.20 3.06
CA ASP A 424 12.73 -9.51 2.68
C ASP A 424 13.74 -8.96 3.69
N PHE A 425 13.52 -7.75 4.19
CA PHE A 425 14.35 -7.16 5.25
C PHE A 425 14.48 -8.12 6.44
N TYR A 426 13.36 -8.65 6.93
CA TYR A 426 13.37 -9.57 8.07
C TYR A 426 13.92 -10.95 7.72
N ARG A 427 13.67 -11.47 6.51
CA ARG A 427 14.26 -12.72 6.03
C ARG A 427 15.78 -12.62 5.95
N GLU A 428 16.29 -11.61 5.26
CA GLU A 428 17.73 -11.37 5.14
C GLU A 428 18.38 -11.10 6.50
N LEU A 429 17.72 -10.37 7.40
CA LEU A 429 18.24 -10.10 8.75
C LEU A 429 18.33 -11.38 9.58
N ARG A 430 17.33 -12.26 9.49
CA ARG A 430 17.30 -13.58 10.13
C ARG A 430 18.44 -14.46 9.61
N ASP A 431 18.61 -14.51 8.29
CA ASP A 431 19.60 -15.37 7.63
C ASP A 431 21.04 -14.91 7.91
N ALA A 432 21.23 -13.61 8.12
CA ALA A 432 22.51 -13.01 8.53
C ALA A 432 22.83 -13.20 10.03
N GLY A 433 22.01 -13.91 10.80
CA GLY A 433 22.23 -14.15 12.24
C GLY A 433 21.83 -12.98 13.16
N GLY A 434 21.13 -11.97 12.65
CA GLY A 434 20.60 -10.86 13.45
C GLY A 434 19.46 -11.29 14.39
N SER A 435 19.39 -10.69 15.59
CA SER A 435 18.29 -10.94 16.52
C SER A 435 16.99 -10.29 16.03
N LEU A 436 15.98 -11.10 15.70
CA LEU A 436 14.60 -10.66 15.41
C LEU A 436 13.82 -10.18 16.66
N SER A 437 14.41 -10.26 17.86
CA SER A 437 13.72 -9.93 19.11
C SER A 437 13.91 -8.46 19.51
N PRO A 438 12.88 -7.77 20.07
CA PRO A 438 13.11 -6.51 20.77
C PRO A 438 14.15 -6.73 21.88
N PRO A 439 14.99 -5.73 22.19
CA PRO A 439 16.23 -5.93 22.95
C PRO A 439 15.94 -6.61 24.29
N LYS A 440 16.43 -7.83 24.45
CA LYS A 440 16.74 -8.34 25.79
C LYS A 440 17.91 -7.52 26.28
N ALA A 441 17.81 -6.96 27.49
CA ALA A 441 18.95 -6.37 28.16
C ALA A 441 20.08 -7.42 28.17
N ALA A 442 21.12 -7.19 27.36
CA ALA A 442 22.22 -8.12 27.24
C ALA A 442 23.09 -8.00 28.50
N SER A 443 22.79 -8.84 29.49
CA SER A 443 23.79 -9.32 30.43
C SER A 443 24.68 -10.31 29.67
N GLY A 444 25.90 -9.90 29.29
CA GLY A 444 26.89 -10.80 28.72
C GLY A 444 27.86 -10.13 27.76
N CYS A 445 28.77 -9.30 28.29
CA CYS A 445 30.02 -9.02 27.60
C CYS A 445 30.87 -10.30 27.62
N LEU A 446 31.35 -10.75 26.46
CA LEU A 446 32.43 -11.74 26.40
C LEU A 446 33.73 -11.06 26.89
N PRO A 447 34.53 -11.72 27.77
CA PRO A 447 35.66 -11.10 28.47
C PRO A 447 36.93 -11.05 27.62
N SER A 448 36.85 -10.61 26.36
CA SER A 448 38.05 -10.52 25.51
C SER A 448 38.21 -9.24 24.70
N GLY A 449 37.28 -8.28 24.73
CA GLY A 449 37.49 -6.95 24.13
C GLY A 449 37.89 -6.95 22.65
N LYS A 450 37.69 -8.07 21.93
CA LYS A 450 37.91 -8.17 20.49
C LYS A 450 36.56 -8.12 19.80
N CYS A 451 36.35 -7.05 19.04
CA CYS A 451 35.21 -6.90 18.14
C CYS A 451 35.23 -8.06 17.14
N ALA A 452 34.08 -8.69 16.91
CA ALA A 452 33.93 -9.61 15.79
C ALA A 452 34.33 -8.88 14.50
N ASN A 453 35.18 -9.54 13.70
CA ASN A 453 35.90 -9.01 12.54
C ASN A 453 35.12 -8.00 11.69
N SER A 454 35.79 -6.92 11.27
CA SER A 454 35.33 -5.99 10.22
C SER A 454 35.05 -6.68 8.88
N ASP A 455 35.56 -7.90 8.69
CA ASP A 455 35.32 -8.77 7.51
C ASP A 455 33.90 -9.35 7.47
N GLY A 456 33.13 -9.25 8.57
CA GLY A 456 31.73 -9.70 8.66
C GLY A 456 30.70 -8.65 8.22
N LEU A 457 31.11 -7.40 7.97
CA LEU A 457 30.23 -6.34 7.45
C LEU A 457 30.02 -6.55 5.96
N PHE A 458 28.77 -6.41 5.51
CA PHE A 458 28.34 -6.78 4.15
C PHE A 458 29.22 -6.16 3.02
N TRP A 459 29.60 -4.89 3.11
CA TRP A 459 30.48 -4.26 2.11
C TRP A 459 31.97 -4.63 2.21
N ASN A 460 32.43 -5.04 3.38
CA ASN A 460 33.82 -5.44 3.59
C ASN A 460 34.07 -6.89 3.18
N ASN A 461 33.02 -7.60 2.77
CA ASN A 461 33.12 -8.94 2.23
C ASN A 461 33.53 -8.88 0.76
N LYS A 462 34.62 -9.59 0.43
CA LYS A 462 35.23 -9.65 -0.92
C LYS A 462 34.25 -10.01 -2.03
N ASN A 463 33.18 -10.72 -1.72
CA ASN A 463 32.13 -11.07 -2.69
C ASN A 463 31.33 -9.85 -3.19
N PHE A 464 31.44 -8.69 -2.52
CA PHE A 464 30.70 -7.47 -2.84
C PHE A 464 31.58 -6.29 -3.28
N GLU A 465 32.89 -6.50 -3.47
CA GLU A 465 33.82 -5.45 -3.92
C GLU A 465 33.45 -4.88 -5.30
N ALA A 466 33.03 -5.74 -6.24
CA ALA A 466 32.55 -5.32 -7.55
C ALA A 466 31.23 -4.52 -7.48
N ASP A 467 30.38 -4.82 -6.50
CA ASP A 467 29.13 -4.06 -6.28
C ASP A 467 29.44 -2.67 -5.72
N TRP A 468 30.43 -2.58 -4.83
CA TRP A 468 30.91 -1.32 -4.27
C TRP A 468 31.49 -0.39 -5.34
N ALA A 469 32.34 -0.91 -6.23
CA ALA A 469 32.89 -0.12 -7.33
C ALA A 469 31.79 0.43 -8.27
N ARG A 470 30.78 -0.40 -8.57
CA ARG A 470 29.61 0.03 -9.35
C ARG A 470 28.81 1.12 -8.65
N PHE A 471 28.57 0.96 -7.35
CA PHE A 471 27.89 1.96 -6.53
C PHE A 471 28.61 3.31 -6.54
N LYS A 472 29.94 3.34 -6.33
CA LYS A 472 30.71 4.60 -6.34
C LYS A 472 30.55 5.37 -7.64
N LYS A 473 30.70 4.69 -8.78
CA LYS A 473 30.56 5.30 -10.10
C LYS A 473 29.18 5.92 -10.29
N MET A 474 28.12 5.21 -9.88
CA MET A 474 26.75 5.72 -9.97
C MET A 474 26.53 6.93 -9.05
N HIS A 475 27.11 6.91 -7.86
CA HIS A 475 27.00 8.00 -6.90
C HIS A 475 27.70 9.27 -7.38
N GLU A 476 28.91 9.15 -7.92
CA GLU A 476 29.66 10.28 -8.51
C GLU A 476 28.84 10.97 -9.61
N GLN A 477 28.30 10.19 -10.55
CA GLN A 477 27.43 10.70 -11.62
C GLN A 477 26.19 11.43 -11.09
N GLU A 478 25.57 10.89 -10.05
CA GLU A 478 24.37 11.48 -9.46
C GLU A 478 24.67 12.75 -8.65
N GLN A 479 25.83 12.81 -7.97
CA GLN A 479 26.27 14.03 -7.28
C GLN A 479 26.55 15.16 -8.27
N ASP A 480 27.17 14.86 -9.41
CA ASP A 480 27.39 15.85 -10.47
C ASP A 480 26.07 16.41 -11.00
N ARG A 481 25.03 15.58 -11.11
CA ARG A 481 23.67 16.03 -11.48
C ARG A 481 23.08 16.98 -10.42
N VAL A 482 23.15 16.61 -9.15
CA VAL A 482 22.60 17.43 -8.05
C VAL A 482 23.35 18.75 -7.90
N ASN A 483 24.68 18.73 -8.01
CA ASN A 483 25.52 19.92 -7.91
C ASN A 483 25.21 20.92 -9.02
N ARG A 484 25.03 20.46 -10.27
CA ARG A 484 24.62 21.31 -11.40
C ARG A 484 23.28 21.99 -11.17
N PHE A 485 22.30 21.24 -10.63
CA PHE A 485 20.99 21.77 -10.25
C PHE A 485 21.12 22.85 -9.15
N LEU A 486 21.88 22.58 -8.08
CA LEU A 486 22.03 23.53 -6.97
C LEU A 486 22.83 24.79 -7.34
N SER A 487 23.78 24.69 -8.27
CA SER A 487 24.56 25.84 -8.74
C SER A 487 23.78 26.76 -9.69
N GLY A 488 22.52 26.44 -10.02
CA GLY A 488 21.71 27.23 -10.95
C GLY A 488 22.27 27.27 -12.37
N LEU A 489 23.19 26.36 -12.71
CA LEU A 489 23.71 26.20 -14.07
C LEU A 489 22.66 25.56 -14.98
N ASP A 490 21.62 24.95 -14.39
CA ASP A 490 20.36 24.61 -15.04
C ASP A 490 19.26 25.60 -14.59
N THR A 491 19.01 26.67 -15.36
CA THR A 491 17.79 27.49 -15.25
C THR A 491 16.70 27.08 -16.23
N HIS A 492 16.86 25.95 -16.94
CA HIS A 492 15.80 25.35 -17.73
C HIS A 492 15.16 24.22 -16.94
N THR A 493 13.82 24.19 -16.96
CA THR A 493 13.01 22.98 -16.89
C THR A 493 13.81 21.79 -17.39
N VAL A 494 13.81 20.70 -16.63
CA VAL A 494 14.42 19.42 -16.99
C VAL A 494 14.15 19.11 -18.47
N GLU A 495 15.05 19.53 -19.35
CA GLU A 495 15.25 18.90 -20.64
C GLU A 495 16.05 17.67 -20.28
N VAL A 496 15.26 16.62 -20.05
CA VAL A 496 15.73 15.27 -19.88
C VAL A 496 16.47 14.94 -21.17
N ASP A 497 17.67 14.37 -21.08
CA ASP A 497 18.07 13.29 -21.99
C ASP A 497 17.06 12.14 -21.80
N ASP A 498 15.82 12.36 -22.25
CA ASP A 498 15.08 11.30 -22.84
C ASP A 498 15.72 11.22 -24.25
N GLU A 499 16.03 10.03 -24.74
CA GLU A 499 15.58 9.76 -26.10
C GLU A 499 14.04 9.81 -26.04
N ALA A 500 13.50 11.02 -25.85
CA ALA A 500 12.10 11.32 -26.05
C ALA A 500 12.05 11.31 -27.55
N GLU A 501 11.57 10.19 -28.06
CA GLU A 501 11.31 9.99 -29.45
C GLU A 501 10.62 11.26 -29.98
N SER A 502 11.36 12.07 -30.74
CA SER A 502 10.87 13.38 -31.22
C SER A 502 9.53 13.19 -31.93
N PRO A 503 8.63 14.19 -31.98
CA PRO A 503 7.34 14.01 -32.66
C PRO A 503 7.45 13.34 -34.05
N PRO A 504 8.49 13.65 -34.89
CA PRO A 504 8.75 12.92 -36.12
C PRO A 504 9.21 11.45 -35.93
N GLN A 505 10.03 11.15 -34.92
CA GLN A 505 10.45 9.78 -34.60
C GLN A 505 9.29 8.96 -34.01
N ARG A 506 8.46 9.54 -33.14
CA ARG A 506 7.28 8.90 -32.53
C ARG A 506 6.23 8.60 -33.58
N LYS A 507 6.00 9.55 -34.50
CA LYS A 507 5.16 9.35 -35.68
C LYS A 507 5.68 8.22 -36.57
N ARG A 508 7.00 8.13 -36.79
CA ARG A 508 7.62 7.01 -37.51
C ARG A 508 7.47 5.67 -36.79
N ARG A 509 7.57 5.64 -35.46
CA ARG A 509 7.35 4.42 -34.66
C ARG A 509 5.91 3.95 -34.70
N ILE A 510 4.95 4.86 -34.46
CA ILE A 510 3.51 4.57 -34.53
C ILE A 510 3.15 4.10 -35.95
N GLN A 511 3.70 4.74 -36.98
CA GLN A 511 3.51 4.32 -38.38
C GLN A 511 4.08 2.91 -38.64
N ALA A 512 5.29 2.61 -38.15
CA ALA A 512 5.90 1.29 -38.30
C ALA A 512 5.12 0.19 -37.53
N GLU A 513 4.55 0.53 -36.38
CA GLU A 513 3.69 -0.36 -35.58
C GLU A 513 2.36 -0.63 -36.29
N ILE A 514 1.72 0.39 -36.87
CA ILE A 514 0.52 0.24 -37.71
C ILE A 514 0.81 -0.66 -38.92
N GLU A 515 1.94 -0.45 -39.62
CA GLU A 515 2.33 -1.28 -40.77
C GLU A 515 2.64 -2.74 -40.37
N ALA A 516 3.17 -2.97 -39.17
CA ALA A 516 3.38 -4.31 -38.64
C ALA A 516 2.05 -5.00 -38.33
N LEU A 517 1.12 -4.29 -37.69
CA LEU A 517 -0.23 -4.79 -37.41
C LEU A 517 -1.01 -5.08 -38.70
N ASP A 518 -0.88 -4.23 -39.72
CA ASP A 518 -1.53 -4.43 -41.02
C ASP A 518 -1.02 -5.71 -41.72
N ARG A 519 0.28 -5.98 -41.67
CA ARG A 519 0.85 -7.25 -42.18
C ARG A 519 0.33 -8.47 -41.43
N GLU A 520 0.12 -8.35 -40.13
CA GLU A 520 -0.34 -9.46 -39.29
C GLU A 520 -1.84 -9.74 -39.47
N ILE A 521 -2.65 -8.68 -39.62
CA ILE A 521 -4.06 -8.80 -40.03
C ILE A 521 -4.16 -9.43 -41.42
N GLU A 522 -3.36 -8.96 -42.39
CA GLU A 522 -3.36 -9.51 -43.75
C GLU A 522 -2.88 -10.98 -43.80
N ALA A 523 -1.94 -11.37 -42.93
CA ALA A 523 -1.51 -12.76 -42.79
C ALA A 523 -2.64 -13.65 -42.24
N LEU A 524 -3.39 -13.19 -41.24
CA LEU A 524 -4.54 -13.91 -40.70
C LEU A 524 -5.68 -14.02 -41.72
N GLU A 525 -5.97 -12.95 -42.46
CA GLU A 525 -6.98 -12.94 -43.54
C GLU A 525 -6.58 -13.89 -44.69
N ASN A 526 -5.31 -13.93 -45.06
CA ASN A 526 -4.80 -14.85 -46.08
C ASN A 526 -4.83 -16.32 -45.62
N GLU A 527 -4.54 -16.60 -44.35
CA GLU A 527 -4.73 -17.94 -43.78
C GLU A 527 -6.21 -18.36 -43.78
N GLU A 528 -7.13 -17.43 -43.49
CA GLU A 528 -8.58 -17.68 -43.52
C GLU A 528 -9.10 -17.93 -44.95
N GLN A 529 -8.57 -17.21 -45.94
CA GLN A 529 -8.87 -17.45 -47.36
C GLN A 529 -8.31 -18.80 -47.86
N GLN A 530 -7.16 -19.24 -47.34
CA GLN A 530 -6.60 -20.57 -47.66
C GLN A 530 -7.32 -21.73 -46.95
N LEU A 531 -8.04 -21.44 -45.86
CA LEU A 531 -8.85 -22.40 -45.09
C LEU A 531 -10.33 -22.44 -45.51
N SER A 532 -10.75 -21.60 -46.46
CA SER A 532 -12.11 -21.60 -46.99
C SER A 532 -12.40 -22.89 -47.79
N PRO A 533 -13.40 -23.70 -47.40
CA PRO A 533 -13.71 -24.94 -48.09
C PRO A 533 -14.30 -24.68 -49.49
N GLN A 534 -13.90 -25.51 -50.45
CA GLN A 534 -14.54 -25.57 -51.77
C GLN A 534 -16.06 -25.77 -51.64
N PRO A 535 -16.87 -25.21 -52.56
CA PRO A 535 -18.32 -25.19 -52.42
C PRO A 535 -18.89 -26.60 -52.53
N GLY A 536 -19.29 -27.18 -51.39
CA GLY A 536 -19.97 -28.47 -51.39
C GLY A 536 -20.07 -29.14 -50.03
N ALA A 537 -20.90 -28.62 -49.11
CA ALA A 537 -21.67 -29.45 -48.18
C ALA A 537 -22.65 -28.61 -47.36
N SER A 538 -23.89 -29.07 -47.31
CA SER A 538 -25.04 -28.44 -46.68
C SER A 538 -25.08 -28.59 -45.15
N GLN A 539 -25.60 -27.55 -44.49
CA GLN A 539 -26.33 -27.52 -43.21
C GLN A 539 -25.64 -27.96 -41.89
N LYS A 540 -25.60 -27.02 -40.92
CA LYS A 540 -26.56 -27.00 -39.78
C LYS A 540 -26.49 -25.69 -38.99
N LYS A 541 -27.68 -25.12 -38.71
CA LYS A 541 -27.92 -23.98 -37.82
C LYS A 541 -27.61 -24.35 -36.36
N GLY A 542 -27.01 -23.44 -35.59
CA GLY A 542 -26.96 -23.53 -34.12
C GLY A 542 -26.19 -22.41 -33.41
N SER A 543 -26.92 -21.62 -32.63
CA SER A 543 -26.54 -20.64 -31.59
C SER A 543 -25.71 -19.41 -31.97
N THR A 544 -26.42 -18.29 -32.13
CA THR A 544 -25.91 -16.91 -32.04
C THR A 544 -25.51 -16.58 -30.59
N SER A 545 -24.22 -16.37 -30.36
CA SER A 545 -23.71 -15.66 -29.17
C SER A 545 -24.10 -14.18 -29.26
N PRO A 546 -24.46 -13.50 -28.15
CA PRO A 546 -24.75 -12.06 -28.20
C PRO A 546 -23.47 -11.28 -28.53
N PRO A 547 -23.58 -10.10 -29.18
CA PRO A 547 -22.41 -9.28 -29.47
C PRO A 547 -21.78 -8.80 -28.16
N LEU A 548 -20.51 -9.15 -27.95
CA LEU A 548 -19.66 -8.54 -26.92
C LEU A 548 -19.52 -7.05 -27.23
N SER A 549 -20.32 -6.23 -26.56
CA SER A 549 -20.10 -4.79 -26.48
C SER A 549 -18.95 -4.53 -25.51
N LEU A 550 -17.84 -4.02 -26.03
CA LEU A 550 -16.69 -3.52 -25.28
C LEU A 550 -16.55 -2.05 -25.66
N ASP A 551 -16.49 -1.18 -24.66
CA ASP A 551 -16.31 0.26 -24.83
C ASP A 551 -15.02 0.56 -25.60
N SER A 552 -15.14 1.41 -26.62
CA SER A 552 -14.11 1.76 -27.60
C SER A 552 -12.97 2.65 -27.06
N LYS A 553 -12.67 2.61 -25.76
CA LYS A 553 -11.68 3.50 -25.10
C LYS A 553 -10.82 2.83 -24.02
N SER A 554 -10.62 1.51 -24.09
CA SER A 554 -9.58 0.86 -23.26
C SER A 554 -8.30 0.69 -24.07
N ASP A 555 -7.18 1.15 -23.52
CA ASP A 555 -5.84 0.82 -24.02
C ASP A 555 -5.61 -0.69 -23.80
N MET A 556 -5.97 -1.50 -24.80
CA MET A 556 -5.69 -2.94 -24.77
C MET A 556 -4.19 -3.20 -24.98
N ASP A 557 -3.63 -4.06 -24.13
CA ASP A 557 -2.20 -4.40 -24.06
C ASP A 557 -1.81 -5.49 -25.07
N PHE A 558 -0.59 -5.43 -25.60
CA PHE A 558 0.00 -6.39 -26.54
C PHE A 558 -0.03 -7.83 -26.00
N ASN A 559 -0.04 -7.98 -24.67
CA ASN A 559 -0.16 -9.26 -23.99
C ASN A 559 -1.50 -9.97 -24.27
N GLU A 560 -2.62 -9.23 -24.40
CA GLU A 560 -3.94 -9.83 -24.64
C GLU A 560 -4.07 -10.37 -26.07
N ILE A 561 -3.43 -9.71 -27.04
CA ILE A 561 -3.31 -10.17 -28.44
C ILE A 561 -2.48 -11.46 -28.49
N ARG A 562 -1.34 -11.46 -27.78
CA ARG A 562 -0.44 -12.62 -27.71
C ARG A 562 -1.09 -13.83 -27.07
N GLU A 563 -1.83 -13.63 -25.98
CA GLU A 563 -2.61 -14.69 -25.32
C GLU A 563 -3.71 -15.25 -26.23
N ALA A 564 -4.38 -14.41 -27.04
CA ALA A 564 -5.38 -14.88 -27.99
C ALA A 564 -4.78 -15.71 -29.14
N LEU A 565 -3.61 -15.32 -29.65
CA LEU A 565 -2.86 -16.06 -30.67
C LEU A 565 -2.33 -17.39 -30.12
N GLU A 566 -1.73 -17.39 -28.93
CA GLU A 566 -1.23 -18.59 -28.25
C GLU A 566 -2.37 -19.58 -27.92
N ALA A 567 -3.58 -19.07 -27.62
CA ALA A 567 -4.78 -19.87 -27.40
C ALA A 567 -5.51 -20.30 -28.68
N GLY A 568 -4.99 -19.96 -29.87
CA GLY A 568 -5.60 -20.30 -31.16
C GLY A 568 -6.94 -19.60 -31.44
N GLN A 569 -7.26 -18.52 -30.71
CA GLN A 569 -8.52 -17.77 -30.83
C GLN A 569 -8.42 -16.71 -31.93
N LYS A 570 -8.33 -17.13 -33.20
CA LYS A 570 -8.03 -16.26 -34.35
C LYS A 570 -8.99 -15.08 -34.51
N ASP A 571 -10.31 -15.28 -34.44
CA ASP A 571 -11.30 -14.19 -34.55
C ASP A 571 -11.15 -13.14 -33.44
N LYS A 572 -10.73 -13.59 -32.25
CA LYS A 572 -10.51 -12.71 -31.10
C LYS A 572 -9.20 -11.93 -31.26
N ALA A 573 -8.16 -12.58 -31.77
CA ALA A 573 -6.89 -11.95 -32.10
C ALA A 573 -7.05 -10.91 -33.21
N ASP A 574 -7.74 -11.23 -34.31
CA ASP A 574 -8.05 -10.28 -35.40
C ASP A 574 -8.82 -9.06 -34.89
N LYS A 575 -9.86 -9.28 -34.06
CA LYS A 575 -10.61 -8.18 -33.44
C LYS A 575 -9.73 -7.28 -32.57
N TYR A 576 -8.80 -7.85 -31.80
CA TYR A 576 -7.90 -7.08 -30.94
C TYR A 576 -6.83 -6.31 -31.74
N LEU A 577 -6.27 -6.92 -32.77
CA LEU A 577 -5.34 -6.27 -33.70
C LEU A 577 -5.98 -5.05 -34.36
N ARG A 578 -7.24 -5.17 -34.84
CA ARG A 578 -7.98 -4.06 -35.46
C ARG A 578 -8.27 -2.91 -34.49
N ILE A 579 -8.62 -3.21 -33.24
CA ILE A 579 -8.89 -2.17 -32.23
C ILE A 579 -7.59 -1.46 -31.84
N ARG A 580 -6.49 -2.20 -31.64
CA ARG A 580 -5.17 -1.61 -31.36
C ARG A 580 -4.71 -0.70 -32.50
N ARG A 581 -4.88 -1.14 -33.75
CA ARG A 581 -4.61 -0.34 -34.95
C ARG A 581 -5.46 0.94 -34.97
N GLN A 582 -6.75 0.87 -34.66
CA GLN A 582 -7.64 2.03 -34.59
C GLN A 582 -7.20 3.04 -33.52
N ASN A 583 -6.80 2.56 -32.34
CA ASN A 583 -6.32 3.44 -31.26
C ASN A 583 -5.01 4.13 -31.64
N LEU A 584 -4.06 3.42 -32.26
CA LEU A 584 -2.80 3.99 -32.75
C LEU A 584 -3.02 5.00 -33.89
N ALA A 585 -3.99 4.74 -34.78
CA ALA A 585 -4.37 5.69 -35.82
C ALA A 585 -5.00 6.98 -35.23
N ALA A 586 -5.86 6.85 -34.22
CA ALA A 586 -6.43 7.99 -33.50
C ALA A 586 -5.35 8.79 -32.73
N GLU A 587 -4.36 8.09 -32.13
CA GLU A 587 -3.20 8.73 -31.50
C GLU A 587 -2.40 9.53 -32.55
N MET A 588 -2.21 9.00 -33.76
CA MET A 588 -1.51 9.67 -34.86
C MET A 588 -2.27 10.89 -35.40
N GLU A 589 -3.60 10.84 -35.50
CA GLU A 589 -4.45 11.97 -35.94
C GLU A 589 -4.48 13.10 -34.89
N SER A 590 -4.55 12.76 -33.60
CA SER A 590 -4.54 13.76 -32.51
C SER A 590 -3.24 14.57 -32.44
N GLN A 591 -2.14 14.04 -32.96
CA GLN A 591 -0.85 14.72 -33.02
C GLN A 591 -0.70 15.63 -34.25
N ALA A 592 -1.51 15.45 -35.30
CA ALA A 592 -1.49 16.31 -36.48
C ALA A 592 -2.17 17.67 -36.22
N THR A 593 -3.06 17.74 -35.22
CA THR A 593 -3.77 18.98 -34.86
C THR A 593 -2.96 19.93 -33.96
N ASP A 594 -1.91 19.44 -33.30
CA ASP A 594 -1.04 20.27 -32.43
C ASP A 594 0.10 20.97 -33.20
N GLU A 595 0.41 20.53 -34.43
CA GLU A 595 1.48 21.14 -35.26
C GLU A 595 0.99 22.35 -36.10
N ASP A 596 -0.33 22.51 -36.32
CA ASP A 596 -0.88 23.55 -37.21
C ASP A 596 -1.22 24.89 -36.51
N GLU A 597 -1.16 24.97 -35.17
CA GLU A 597 -1.42 26.22 -34.42
C GLU A 597 -0.16 27.07 -34.12
N THR A 598 1.00 26.69 -34.65
CA THR A 598 2.25 27.47 -34.48
C THR A 598 2.85 27.92 -35.82
N LEU A 599 2.14 28.80 -36.52
CA LEU A 599 2.73 29.61 -37.60
C LEU A 599 2.67 31.10 -37.26
N ASP A 600 3.87 31.64 -37.00
CA ASP A 600 4.23 33.04 -36.83
C ASP A 600 3.58 33.97 -37.88
N LEU A 601 3.10 35.13 -37.44
CA LEU A 601 3.06 36.34 -38.27
C LEU A 601 3.66 37.54 -37.50
N PRO A 602 4.51 38.36 -38.16
CA PRO A 602 5.43 39.26 -37.49
C PRO A 602 4.83 40.65 -37.20
N MET A 603 5.35 41.27 -36.14
CA MET A 603 5.14 42.68 -35.81
C MET A 603 5.79 43.62 -36.85
N ARG A 604 4.99 44.44 -37.53
CA ARG A 604 5.39 45.76 -38.07
C ARG A 604 4.22 46.74 -37.96
N GLY A 605 4.48 47.91 -37.37
CA GLY A 605 3.49 48.97 -37.21
C GLY A 605 3.36 49.90 -38.43
N SER A 606 2.23 50.59 -38.51
CA SER A 606 2.08 51.99 -38.95
C SER A 606 0.60 52.39 -38.91
N ASP A 607 0.35 53.64 -38.54
CA ASP A 607 -0.94 54.34 -38.45
C ASP A 607 -1.92 54.12 -39.62
N LYS A 608 -3.22 54.06 -39.31
CA LYS A 608 -4.24 55.07 -39.69
C LYS A 608 -5.67 54.61 -39.38
N ASP A 609 -6.49 55.63 -39.16
CA ASP A 609 -7.92 55.67 -38.85
C ASP A 609 -8.82 54.65 -39.57
N ILE A 610 -9.90 54.21 -38.90
CA ILE A 610 -11.29 54.27 -39.39
C ILE A 610 -12.26 53.79 -38.28
N GLU A 611 -13.31 54.60 -38.08
CA GLU A 611 -14.46 54.38 -37.21
C GLU A 611 -15.30 53.16 -37.61
N SER A 612 -15.90 52.45 -36.62
CA SER A 612 -17.36 52.40 -36.42
C SER A 612 -17.84 51.14 -35.68
N ASN A 613 -18.70 51.40 -34.68
CA ASN A 613 -19.78 50.57 -34.12
C ASN A 613 -19.70 49.03 -34.19
N ASN A 614 -19.59 48.39 -33.01
CA ASN A 614 -20.70 47.54 -32.56
C ASN A 614 -20.75 47.32 -31.03
N ARG A 615 -21.97 47.46 -30.49
CA ARG A 615 -22.41 47.36 -29.08
C ARG A 615 -22.64 45.88 -28.74
N ARG A 616 -22.13 45.27 -27.65
CA ARG A 616 -22.64 45.17 -26.24
C ARG A 616 -22.21 43.76 -25.71
N PRO A 617 -22.29 43.44 -24.40
CA PRO A 617 -21.86 44.16 -23.20
C PRO A 617 -20.88 43.33 -22.32
N ARG A 618 -19.92 43.99 -21.66
CA ARG A 618 -19.08 43.42 -20.60
C ARG A 618 -19.73 43.68 -19.23
N ILE A 619 -19.96 42.63 -18.46
CA ILE A 619 -20.24 42.72 -17.02
C ILE A 619 -18.90 42.92 -16.31
N ARG A 620 -18.71 44.11 -15.73
CA ARG A 620 -17.65 44.44 -14.77
C ARG A 620 -18.28 44.39 -13.37
N MET A 621 -17.69 43.66 -12.44
CA MET A 621 -17.84 43.96 -11.01
C MET A 621 -16.48 44.31 -10.42
N HIS A 622 -16.44 45.52 -9.89
CA HIS A 622 -15.32 46.13 -9.18
C HIS A 622 -15.24 45.61 -7.75
N PHE A 623 -14.01 45.39 -7.27
CA PHE A 623 -13.69 45.34 -5.85
C PHE A 623 -13.84 46.74 -5.24
N ALA A 624 -14.49 46.83 -4.08
CA ALA A 624 -14.47 48.00 -3.21
C ALA A 624 -14.24 47.55 -1.77
N ALA A 625 -13.25 48.16 -1.12
CA ALA A 625 -12.94 48.01 0.29
C ALA A 625 -13.60 49.14 1.10
N GLY A 626 -14.10 48.82 2.30
CA GLY A 626 -14.09 49.77 3.43
C GLY A 626 -15.37 49.93 4.26
N LYS A 627 -15.24 49.48 5.53
CA LYS A 627 -15.78 50.03 6.81
C LYS A 627 -17.23 49.74 7.24
N GLY A 628 -17.31 48.96 8.34
CA GLY A 628 -17.88 49.40 9.63
C GLY A 628 -19.33 49.03 9.94
N GLY A 629 -19.55 48.28 11.03
CA GLY A 629 -20.85 48.14 11.70
C GLY A 629 -21.02 46.83 12.47
N GLU A 630 -21.11 46.94 13.80
CA GLU A 630 -21.43 45.92 14.84
C GLU A 630 -22.79 45.22 14.54
N ASP A 631 -23.22 44.07 15.06
CA ASP A 631 -23.09 43.49 16.41
C ASP A 631 -23.68 42.04 16.43
N ARG A 632 -23.16 41.20 17.34
CA ARG A 632 -23.77 40.03 18.06
C ARG A 632 -24.04 38.62 17.45
N ARG A 633 -23.37 37.68 18.15
CA ARG A 633 -23.73 36.29 18.60
C ARG A 633 -23.47 35.14 17.60
N ALA A 634 -22.77 34.04 17.92
CA ALA A 634 -22.08 33.61 19.14
C ALA A 634 -21.06 32.48 18.81
N MET A 635 -20.01 32.42 19.64
CA MET A 635 -18.94 31.39 19.74
C MET A 635 -19.50 29.97 19.92
N PHE A 636 -18.81 28.87 19.59
CA PHE A 636 -17.60 28.39 20.29
C PHE A 636 -16.77 27.37 19.48
N ARG A 637 -15.46 27.64 19.38
CA ARG A 637 -14.37 26.67 19.32
C ARG A 637 -13.72 26.61 20.71
N PRO A 638 -13.25 25.45 21.20
CA PRO A 638 -12.37 25.43 22.36
C PRO A 638 -10.91 25.20 21.94
N ASP A 639 -10.08 26.22 22.16
CA ASP A 639 -8.63 26.09 22.28
C ASP A 639 -8.26 25.68 23.71
N PHE A 640 -7.33 24.72 23.82
CA PHE A 640 -6.77 24.24 25.07
C PHE A 640 -5.70 25.23 25.59
N VAL A 641 -5.90 25.77 26.80
CA VAL A 641 -4.84 26.44 27.57
C VAL A 641 -4.72 25.77 28.94
N TYR A 642 -3.58 25.13 29.16
CA TYR A 642 -3.14 24.62 30.47
C TYR A 642 -2.75 25.80 31.37
N LYS A 643 -3.39 25.92 32.53
CA LYS A 643 -2.88 26.73 33.65
C LYS A 643 -2.63 25.81 34.84
N SER A 644 -1.36 25.71 35.22
CA SER A 644 -0.92 25.17 36.50
C SER A 644 -1.38 26.10 37.64
N ARG A 645 -1.87 25.52 38.73
CA ARG A 645 -1.95 26.19 40.02
C ARG A 645 -1.31 25.31 41.08
N SER A 646 -0.21 25.80 41.61
CA SER A 646 0.34 25.45 42.92
C SER A 646 -0.44 26.19 44.01
N GLU A 647 -0.72 25.44 45.08
CA GLU A 647 -0.69 25.84 46.50
C GLU A 647 -1.14 27.25 46.90
N SER A 648 -2.31 27.33 47.53
CA SER A 648 -2.51 27.60 48.97
C SER A 648 -4.00 27.80 49.25
#